data_AF-A0A5N6UHH2-F1
#
_entry.id   AF-A0A5N6UHH2-F1
#
_cell.length_a   1.000
_cell.length_b   1.000
_cell.length_c   1.000
_cell.angle_alpha   90.00
_cell.angle_beta   90.00
_cell.angle_gamma   90.00
#
_symmetry.space_group_name_H-M   'P 1'
#
loop_
_entity.id
_entity.type
_entity.pdbx_description
1 polymer ?
#
loop_
_entity_poly.entity_id
_entity_poly.type
_entity_poly.pdbx_seq_one_letter_code
_entity_poly.pdbx_strand_id
1 'polypeptide(L)'
;MGSLCRLVAVSASLFAVATAQVRVRLSPSTVNVLAEPDFHTWTIENESQNASTTVDFLNFTLSASSDSDLEGNSYKYQYTRPVSHLGERVVNQGITASSDNPGPITLTIQGLDAGEHTLLTWHNAWDSLDSTATVSVSVDGEDKASDIEQSIRVDNIWEAATSYVTFTVGSADQGVEVVYTPSGADGLVYLNGFEIDTPALKDQISFPSPPHRDEHLELGDEESITATWRAPSSGDSVTYNVYMGNSSDALNVVEEGLSETQVVLSGLNTMDTFYWRVDVVSGKSTYTGRTFIFRLAQLAFPGAEGYGRFARGGRGGKVIKVTSLEDSEEPGTLRYALAVATGPRIVVFDVGGVITIDSRLAVSDSYVTVAGQTAPGKGIAIQGHPLGLSGASDVIFRHVRVRPGTSSNETVDGMGMAGSNYCILDRCSMGWAIDECFSSRTAHNITFQRNMISEPLNVAGHKNYPAGTAHGYAATIGGDAGSFHHNLISHAEGRSWSMGGGVDDNSTFAGRLDIRNNVVYNFGSRVTDGGAKEVNFVGNLYKQGPASELTYALKATYEDNLPGTQQYHCAGNSMPNVFDQDSVQYPSGDGTGQTSKIACFADVSIDPAPEYQKFFDEPFFPSYIEEHTSTEAYKRVLSDSGASQPVVDGHDKRIVQETLNGTATYSGSKTGKPGLIDNEADVGGLEEFPTTTRPTSWDANDDGIADWWDGSTGGDGYTAIEGYINFMADPHVFVVPGASVKYDLAALAGGFSKPAFEVSGGELGSVSAADTVATYTAGDKAGVDRFNVTISDDEGSTWERSVGVAIFEGADSVE
;
A
#
# COMPACT_ATOMS: atom_id res chain seq x y z
N MET A 1 30.62 55.07 31.33
CA MET A 1 31.78 54.34 30.76
C MET A 1 31.23 53.04 30.23
N GLY A 2 30.88 52.83 28.96
CA GLY A 2 31.41 53.35 27.72
C GLY A 2 31.92 52.14 26.93
N SER A 3 31.14 51.60 25.98
CA SER A 3 31.70 50.89 24.83
C SER A 3 30.67 50.65 23.72
N LEU A 4 30.91 51.35 22.61
CA LEU A 4 30.74 51.03 21.20
C LEU A 4 29.50 50.25 20.73
N CYS A 5 28.59 51.01 20.13
CA CYS A 5 27.68 50.59 19.08
C CYS A 5 28.48 50.18 17.82
N ARG A 6 28.39 48.91 17.38
CA ARG A 6 28.82 48.48 16.05
C ARG A 6 27.61 48.49 15.13
N LEU A 7 27.56 49.49 14.25
CA LEU A 7 26.71 49.50 13.06
C LEU A 7 27.23 48.39 12.13
N VAL A 8 26.48 47.29 11.98
CA VAL A 8 26.65 46.38 10.84
C VAL A 8 25.72 46.89 9.77
N ALA A 9 26.28 47.39 8.67
CA ALA A 9 25.54 47.70 7.46
C ALA A 9 25.01 46.38 6.90
N VAL A 10 23.70 46.16 7.04
CA VAL A 10 22.99 45.12 6.31
C VAL A 10 22.91 45.60 4.87
N SER A 11 23.79 45.07 4.02
CA SER A 11 23.57 45.11 2.58
C SER A 11 22.31 44.30 2.32
N ALA A 12 21.22 44.99 2.01
CA ALA A 12 20.00 44.37 1.50
C ALA A 12 20.33 43.80 0.11
N SER A 13 20.82 42.56 0.08
CA SER A 13 20.66 41.72 -1.10
C SER A 13 19.17 41.57 -1.30
N LEU A 14 18.66 42.05 -2.44
CA LEU A 14 17.29 41.79 -2.84
C LEU A 14 17.07 40.28 -2.79
N PHE A 15 16.30 39.82 -1.81
CA PHE A 15 15.56 38.58 -1.98
C PHE A 15 14.56 38.89 -3.11
N ALA A 16 14.92 38.53 -4.34
CA ALA A 16 13.91 38.30 -5.34
C ALA A 16 12.98 37.26 -4.71
N VAL A 17 11.74 37.66 -4.44
CA VAL A 17 10.67 36.70 -4.17
C VAL A 17 10.69 35.82 -5.40
N ALA A 18 11.12 34.56 -5.25
CA ALA A 18 11.00 33.59 -6.32
C ALA A 18 9.51 33.54 -6.65
N THR A 19 9.12 34.11 -7.79
CA THR A 19 7.80 33.90 -8.37
C THR A 19 7.64 32.38 -8.51
N ALA A 20 6.54 31.84 -8.01
CA ALA A 20 6.31 30.40 -8.04
C ALA A 20 6.48 29.90 -9.48
N GLN A 21 7.35 28.91 -9.68
CA GLN A 21 7.56 28.30 -10.99
C GLN A 21 6.26 27.63 -11.44
N VAL A 22 5.71 28.06 -12.57
CA VAL A 22 4.51 27.45 -13.13
C VAL A 22 4.94 26.20 -13.89
N ARG A 23 4.44 25.03 -13.46
CA ARG A 23 4.72 23.73 -14.05
C ARG A 23 3.43 23.09 -14.52
N VAL A 24 3.35 22.75 -15.80
CA VAL A 24 2.13 22.20 -16.42
C VAL A 24 2.47 20.92 -17.15
N ARG A 25 1.67 19.88 -16.92
CA ARG A 25 1.65 18.68 -17.76
C ARG A 25 0.43 18.70 -18.67
N LEU A 26 0.59 18.24 -19.89
CA LEU A 26 -0.48 18.11 -20.86
C LEU A 26 -1.06 16.70 -20.79
N SER A 27 -2.36 16.57 -20.56
CA SER A 27 -3.02 15.28 -20.43
C SER A 27 -4.20 15.20 -21.41
N PRO A 28 -4.21 14.27 -22.36
CA PRO A 28 -5.35 14.12 -23.28
C PRO A 28 -6.57 13.55 -22.54
N SER A 29 -7.78 13.95 -22.94
CA SER A 29 -9.03 13.50 -22.29
C SER A 29 -9.31 12.00 -22.42
N THR A 30 -8.60 11.31 -23.31
CA THR A 30 -8.64 9.85 -23.50
C THR A 30 -7.78 9.07 -22.50
N VAL A 31 -6.92 9.75 -21.74
CA VAL A 31 -5.98 9.15 -20.78
C VAL A 31 -6.51 9.34 -19.36
N ASN A 32 -6.43 8.28 -18.55
CA ASN A 32 -6.87 8.34 -17.15
C ASN A 32 -5.95 9.29 -16.37
N VAL A 33 -6.54 10.29 -15.72
CA VAL A 33 -5.80 11.29 -14.96
C VAL A 33 -5.31 10.67 -13.65
N LEU A 34 -4.01 10.33 -13.59
CA LEU A 34 -3.32 9.92 -12.36
C LEU A 34 -2.70 11.13 -11.66
N ALA A 35 -2.64 11.14 -10.32
CA ALA A 35 -2.11 12.28 -9.55
C ALA A 35 -0.65 12.61 -9.89
N GLU A 36 -0.32 13.88 -10.15
CA GLU A 36 1.06 14.34 -10.32
C GLU A 36 1.21 15.65 -9.53
N PRO A 37 1.46 15.58 -8.21
CA PRO A 37 1.35 16.74 -7.32
C PRO A 37 2.30 17.89 -7.66
N ASP A 38 3.40 17.61 -8.35
CA ASP A 38 4.41 18.62 -8.72
C ASP A 38 4.06 19.40 -10.00
N PHE A 39 2.97 19.04 -10.69
CA PHE A 39 2.55 19.67 -11.94
C PHE A 39 1.04 19.94 -11.97
N HIS A 40 0.65 21.12 -12.42
CA HIS A 40 -0.75 21.37 -12.79
C HIS A 40 -1.13 20.51 -13.98
N THR A 41 -2.26 19.82 -13.87
CA THR A 41 -2.77 18.99 -14.98
C THR A 41 -3.66 19.83 -15.86
N TRP A 42 -3.26 20.02 -17.11
CA TRP A 42 -4.13 20.58 -18.14
C TRP A 42 -4.70 19.45 -18.99
N THR A 43 -5.99 19.14 -18.77
CA THR A 43 -6.72 18.19 -19.61
C THR A 43 -7.11 18.86 -20.92
N ILE A 44 -6.73 18.26 -22.04
CA ILE A 44 -7.01 18.73 -23.40
C ILE A 44 -7.95 17.75 -24.07
N GLU A 45 -9.05 18.26 -24.61
CA GLU A 45 -10.01 17.43 -25.34
C GLU A 45 -9.38 16.94 -26.65
N ASN A 46 -9.49 15.63 -26.90
CA ASN A 46 -9.05 15.04 -28.16
C ASN A 46 -9.90 15.56 -29.32
N GLU A 47 -9.32 15.68 -30.52
CA GLU A 47 -9.98 16.22 -31.72
C GLU A 47 -10.44 17.68 -31.55
N SER A 48 -9.67 18.49 -30.80
CA SER A 48 -9.93 19.92 -30.64
C SER A 48 -8.90 20.76 -31.40
N GLN A 49 -9.34 21.73 -32.20
CA GLN A 49 -8.40 22.64 -32.88
C GLN A 49 -7.59 23.49 -31.88
N ASN A 50 -8.20 23.86 -30.75
CA ASN A 50 -7.56 24.62 -29.69
C ASN A 50 -8.14 24.25 -28.32
N ALA A 51 -7.32 24.43 -27.29
CA ALA A 51 -7.71 24.32 -25.90
C ALA A 51 -7.11 25.50 -25.13
N SER A 52 -7.78 25.97 -24.07
CA SER A 52 -7.26 27.00 -23.18
C SER A 52 -7.43 26.60 -21.72
N THR A 53 -6.53 27.05 -20.86
CA THR A 53 -6.63 26.91 -19.41
C THR A 53 -6.02 28.13 -18.71
N THR A 54 -6.33 28.28 -17.43
CA THR A 54 -5.68 29.24 -16.55
C THR A 54 -5.00 28.46 -15.44
N VAL A 55 -3.69 28.68 -15.25
CA VAL A 55 -2.95 28.16 -14.10
C VAL A 55 -2.40 29.35 -13.34
N ASP A 56 -2.73 29.43 -12.05
CA ASP A 56 -2.53 30.61 -11.22
C ASP A 56 -3.14 31.88 -11.85
N PHE A 57 -2.29 32.78 -12.36
CA PHE A 57 -2.68 34.01 -13.04
C PHE A 57 -2.34 34.02 -14.54
N LEU A 58 -1.75 32.93 -15.05
CA LEU A 58 -1.33 32.81 -16.45
C LEU A 58 -2.40 32.09 -17.28
N ASN A 59 -2.68 32.65 -18.45
CA ASN A 59 -3.57 32.04 -19.43
C ASN A 59 -2.75 31.34 -20.50
N PHE A 60 -3.08 30.08 -20.74
CA PHE A 60 -2.47 29.23 -21.75
C PHE A 60 -3.48 28.88 -22.82
N THR A 61 -3.05 28.91 -24.08
CA THR A 61 -3.82 28.37 -25.20
C THR A 61 -2.92 27.50 -26.06
N LEU A 62 -3.33 26.26 -26.28
CA LEU A 62 -2.65 25.33 -27.18
C LEU A 62 -3.48 25.24 -28.46
N SER A 63 -2.85 25.23 -29.62
CA SER A 63 -3.57 25.17 -30.90
C SER A 63 -2.82 24.34 -31.93
N ALA A 64 -3.57 23.54 -32.68
CA ALA A 64 -3.11 22.90 -33.90
C ALA A 64 -3.25 23.85 -35.10
N SER A 65 -2.72 23.45 -36.26
CA SER A 65 -2.94 24.17 -37.52
C SER A 65 -4.42 24.18 -37.92
N SER A 66 -4.85 25.12 -38.76
CA SER A 66 -6.27 25.32 -39.09
C SER A 66 -6.97 24.12 -39.75
N ASP A 67 -6.19 23.21 -40.34
CA ASP A 67 -6.59 21.97 -41.03
C ASP A 67 -6.25 20.70 -40.21
N SER A 68 -5.89 20.86 -38.94
CA SER A 68 -5.56 19.79 -38.01
C SER A 68 -6.25 20.01 -36.66
N ASP A 69 -6.16 19.02 -35.79
CA ASP A 69 -6.70 19.01 -34.44
C ASP A 69 -5.63 18.54 -33.44
N LEU A 70 -5.82 18.85 -32.17
CA LEU A 70 -5.00 18.33 -31.07
C LEU A 70 -5.47 16.92 -30.73
N GLU A 71 -4.51 15.99 -30.68
CA GLU A 71 -4.71 14.60 -30.28
C GLU A 71 -3.69 14.21 -29.22
N GLY A 72 -3.94 13.15 -28.46
CA GLY A 72 -2.94 12.65 -27.52
C GLY A 72 -3.18 11.24 -27.03
N ASN A 73 -2.14 10.65 -26.49
CA ASN A 73 -2.18 9.33 -25.88
C ASN A 73 -1.10 9.21 -24.80
N SER A 74 -0.85 7.99 -24.33
CA SER A 74 0.13 7.70 -23.28
C SER A 74 0.85 6.37 -23.47
N TYR A 75 2.02 6.27 -22.85
CA TYR A 75 2.75 5.04 -22.70
C TYR A 75 2.24 4.28 -21.48
N LYS A 76 1.88 3.00 -21.64
CA LYS A 76 1.27 2.15 -20.59
C LYS A 76 2.08 2.10 -19.29
N TYR A 77 3.39 2.32 -19.33
CA TYR A 77 4.27 2.37 -18.17
C TYR A 77 3.78 3.32 -17.06
N GLN A 78 3.10 4.43 -17.39
CA GLN A 78 2.60 5.33 -16.34
C GLN A 78 1.58 4.65 -15.39
N TYR A 79 0.92 3.58 -15.83
CA TYR A 79 -0.06 2.82 -15.05
C TYR A 79 0.57 1.68 -14.23
N THR A 80 1.85 1.36 -14.45
CA THR A 80 2.57 0.35 -13.65
C THR A 80 3.23 0.94 -12.40
N ARG A 81 3.17 2.27 -12.24
CA ARG A 81 3.73 3.02 -11.12
C ARG A 81 2.60 3.52 -10.20
N PRO A 82 2.43 2.95 -9.00
CA PRO A 82 1.41 3.40 -8.06
C PRO A 82 1.70 4.83 -7.59
N VAL A 83 2.97 5.11 -7.28
CA VAL A 83 3.50 6.44 -6.95
C VAL A 83 4.39 6.90 -8.09
N SER A 84 4.18 8.13 -8.55
CA SER A 84 5.02 8.77 -9.56
C SER A 84 6.23 9.41 -8.88
N HIS A 85 7.43 9.18 -9.42
CA HIS A 85 8.58 10.04 -9.10
C HIS A 85 8.52 11.32 -9.94
N LEU A 86 9.33 12.31 -9.58
CA LEU A 86 9.26 13.67 -10.11
C LEU A 86 9.14 13.73 -11.64
N GLY A 87 7.93 14.05 -12.12
CA GLY A 87 7.64 14.28 -13.52
C GLY A 87 7.61 13.03 -14.42
N GLU A 88 7.65 11.81 -13.88
CA GLU A 88 7.52 10.59 -14.69
C GLU A 88 6.21 10.59 -15.49
N ARG A 89 5.08 11.00 -14.88
CA ARG A 89 3.80 11.10 -15.60
C ARG A 89 3.70 12.33 -16.50
N VAL A 90 4.70 13.22 -16.50
CA VAL A 90 4.78 14.30 -17.50
C VAL A 90 5.18 13.68 -18.82
N VAL A 91 6.32 12.99 -18.87
CA VAL A 91 6.92 12.52 -20.14
C VAL A 91 6.28 11.25 -20.71
N ASN A 92 5.45 10.54 -19.94
CA ASN A 92 4.79 9.30 -20.39
C ASN A 92 3.41 9.53 -21.04
N GLN A 93 3.00 10.77 -21.27
CA GLN A 93 1.79 11.16 -22.01
C GLN A 93 2.02 12.50 -22.70
N GLY A 94 1.15 12.91 -23.62
CA GLY A 94 1.24 14.25 -24.19
C GLY A 94 0.23 14.51 -25.27
N ILE A 95 0.47 15.59 -26.01
CA ILE A 95 -0.38 16.09 -27.09
C ILE A 95 0.45 16.26 -28.36
N THR A 96 -0.12 15.87 -29.49
CA THR A 96 0.38 16.09 -30.84
C THR A 96 -0.68 16.83 -31.67
N ALA A 97 -0.31 17.27 -32.87
CA ALA A 97 -1.28 17.48 -33.93
C ALA A 97 -1.83 16.12 -34.40
N SER A 98 -2.96 16.13 -35.11
CA SER A 98 -3.56 14.91 -35.64
C SER A 98 -2.59 14.19 -36.58
N SER A 99 -2.48 12.87 -36.42
CA SER A 99 -1.66 12.04 -37.33
C SER A 99 -2.20 12.01 -38.77
N ASP A 100 -3.47 12.36 -38.98
CA ASP A 100 -4.07 12.50 -40.31
C ASP A 100 -3.64 13.80 -41.01
N ASN A 101 -3.39 14.86 -40.24
CA ASN A 101 -2.93 16.16 -40.73
C ASN A 101 -1.79 16.67 -39.82
N PRO A 102 -0.60 16.04 -39.88
CA PRO A 102 0.51 16.37 -38.98
C PRO A 102 1.03 17.80 -39.26
N GLY A 103 1.50 18.49 -38.23
CA GLY A 103 1.91 19.88 -38.37
C GLY A 103 2.34 20.54 -37.06
N PRO A 104 2.56 21.87 -37.10
CA PRO A 104 3.02 22.62 -35.94
C PRO A 104 1.94 22.73 -34.85
N ILE A 105 2.42 22.85 -33.62
CA ILE A 105 1.62 23.15 -32.43
C ILE A 105 2.05 24.52 -31.91
N THR A 106 1.08 25.33 -31.52
CA THR A 106 1.32 26.68 -30.97
C THR A 106 0.87 26.75 -29.54
N LEU A 107 1.76 27.15 -28.64
CA LEU A 107 1.47 27.51 -27.25
C LEU A 107 1.49 29.03 -27.11
N THR A 108 0.33 29.61 -26.78
CA THR A 108 0.20 31.03 -26.44
C THR A 108 0.18 31.20 -24.92
N ILE A 109 0.98 32.13 -24.41
CA ILE A 109 1.10 32.45 -22.98
C ILE A 109 0.73 33.92 -22.77
N GLN A 110 -0.18 34.21 -21.85
CA GLN A 110 -0.56 35.58 -21.48
C GLN A 110 -0.60 35.74 -19.95
N GLY A 111 -0.31 36.95 -19.45
CA GLY A 111 -0.31 37.27 -18.03
C GLY A 111 1.08 37.30 -17.38
N LEU A 112 2.15 37.08 -18.15
CA LEU A 112 3.53 37.21 -17.69
C LEU A 112 3.86 38.68 -17.40
N ASP A 113 4.54 38.94 -16.28
CA ASP A 113 4.99 40.29 -15.95
C ASP A 113 5.95 40.85 -17.01
N ALA A 114 6.12 42.17 -17.04
CA ALA A 114 7.08 42.77 -17.95
C ALA A 114 8.52 42.37 -17.53
N GLY A 115 9.27 41.69 -18.40
CA GLY A 115 10.59 41.17 -18.05
C GLY A 115 11.12 40.12 -19.02
N GLU A 116 12.30 39.57 -18.69
CA GLU A 116 12.83 38.38 -19.35
C GLU A 116 12.24 37.13 -18.71
N HIS A 117 11.85 36.18 -19.55
CA HIS A 117 11.27 34.90 -19.14
C HIS A 117 11.94 33.74 -19.87
N THR A 118 11.79 32.55 -19.31
CA THR A 118 12.27 31.30 -19.90
C THR A 118 11.14 30.28 -20.00
N LEU A 119 11.21 29.42 -21.02
CA LEU A 119 10.27 28.32 -21.21
C LEU A 119 11.05 27.03 -21.50
N LEU A 120 10.87 26.05 -20.61
CA LEU A 120 11.35 24.68 -20.75
C LEU A 120 10.19 23.78 -21.18
N THR A 121 10.36 22.95 -22.21
CA THR A 121 9.32 21.99 -22.65
C THR A 121 9.91 20.61 -22.92
N TRP A 122 9.12 19.55 -22.71
CA TRP A 122 9.50 18.15 -22.99
C TRP A 122 8.89 17.64 -24.30
N HIS A 123 9.70 16.85 -25.02
CA HIS A 123 9.40 16.26 -26.32
C HIS A 123 9.69 14.75 -26.36
N ASN A 124 8.73 13.94 -25.94
CA ASN A 124 8.87 12.49 -25.77
C ASN A 124 7.67 11.75 -26.36
N ALA A 125 7.91 10.94 -27.38
CA ALA A 125 6.89 10.11 -28.01
C ALA A 125 6.50 8.93 -27.11
N TRP A 126 5.20 8.71 -26.94
CA TRP A 126 4.66 7.58 -26.15
C TRP A 126 4.60 6.26 -26.94
N ASP A 127 4.58 6.33 -28.26
CA ASP A 127 4.56 5.16 -29.14
C ASP A 127 5.95 4.55 -29.33
N SER A 128 6.00 3.27 -29.66
CA SER A 128 7.25 2.54 -29.93
C SER A 128 7.74 2.83 -31.34
N LEU A 129 8.19 4.06 -31.59
CA LEU A 129 8.60 4.52 -32.91
C LEU A 129 10.06 4.15 -33.22
N ASP A 130 10.39 3.99 -34.50
CA ASP A 130 11.78 3.82 -34.96
C ASP A 130 12.53 5.17 -34.99
N SER A 131 11.80 6.26 -35.21
CA SER A 131 12.30 7.64 -35.27
C SER A 131 11.16 8.64 -35.14
N THR A 132 11.47 9.86 -34.69
CA THR A 132 10.55 11.01 -34.57
C THR A 132 10.98 12.15 -35.49
N ALA A 133 10.09 13.09 -35.82
CA ALA A 133 10.48 14.33 -36.47
C ALA A 133 11.42 15.15 -35.56
N THR A 134 12.27 15.99 -36.14
CA THR A 134 12.97 17.02 -35.36
C THR A 134 12.09 18.24 -35.19
N VAL A 135 12.30 19.00 -34.12
CA VAL A 135 11.49 20.18 -33.80
C VAL A 135 12.33 21.46 -33.87
N SER A 136 11.77 22.49 -34.50
CA SER A 136 12.26 23.87 -34.39
C SER A 136 11.27 24.70 -33.58
N VAL A 137 11.77 25.69 -32.82
CA VAL A 137 10.97 26.53 -31.93
C VAL A 137 11.16 27.99 -32.31
N SER A 138 10.08 28.70 -32.56
CA SER A 138 10.06 30.16 -32.72
C SER A 138 9.21 30.81 -31.63
N VAL A 139 9.56 32.04 -31.28
CA VAL A 139 8.82 32.88 -30.31
C VAL A 139 8.48 34.20 -30.98
N ASP A 140 7.20 34.55 -31.04
CA ASP A 140 6.66 35.71 -31.74
C ASP A 140 7.19 35.83 -33.20
N GLY A 141 7.35 34.68 -33.85
CA GLY A 141 7.86 34.55 -35.22
C GLY A 141 9.38 34.61 -35.38
N GLU A 142 10.14 34.76 -34.29
CA GLU A 142 11.62 34.68 -34.31
C GLU A 142 12.11 33.28 -33.95
N ASP A 143 12.93 32.68 -34.81
CA ASP A 143 13.54 31.37 -34.55
C ASP A 143 14.47 31.42 -33.32
N LYS A 144 14.24 30.53 -32.34
CA LYS A 144 15.04 30.42 -31.11
C LYS A 144 15.81 29.10 -30.99
N ALA A 145 15.30 28.01 -31.54
CA ALA A 145 15.95 26.71 -31.55
C ALA A 145 15.60 25.92 -32.82
N SER A 146 16.48 25.03 -33.26
CA SER A 146 16.25 24.13 -34.40
C SER A 146 16.82 22.74 -34.12
N ASP A 147 16.40 21.76 -34.92
CA ASP A 147 16.95 20.40 -34.95
C ASP A 147 16.91 19.66 -33.61
N ILE A 148 15.88 19.90 -32.79
CA ILE A 148 15.67 19.19 -31.53
C ILE A 148 15.18 17.77 -31.85
N GLU A 149 16.00 16.76 -31.50
CA GLU A 149 15.62 15.35 -31.60
C GLU A 149 14.67 14.99 -30.45
N GLN A 150 13.45 14.54 -30.77
CA GLN A 150 12.48 14.13 -29.76
C GLN A 150 12.82 12.73 -29.26
N SER A 151 12.70 12.49 -27.95
CA SER A 151 12.94 11.18 -27.37
C SER A 151 11.77 10.23 -27.60
N ILE A 152 11.99 8.93 -27.43
CA ILE A 152 10.97 7.88 -27.61
C ILE A 152 10.94 7.04 -26.34
N ARG A 153 9.79 7.01 -25.66
CA ARG A 153 9.54 6.22 -24.44
C ARG A 153 10.61 6.36 -23.35
N VAL A 154 11.22 7.54 -23.22
CA VAL A 154 12.01 7.85 -22.04
C VAL A 154 11.04 8.02 -20.87
N ASP A 155 11.33 7.36 -19.74
CA ASP A 155 10.42 7.22 -18.62
C ASP A 155 10.63 8.27 -17.51
N ASN A 156 11.59 9.17 -17.69
CA ASN A 156 11.98 10.19 -16.72
C ASN A 156 12.20 11.56 -17.38
N ILE A 157 12.00 12.64 -16.61
CA ILE A 157 12.17 14.00 -17.12
C ILE A 157 13.62 14.38 -17.44
N TRP A 158 14.59 13.66 -16.88
CA TRP A 158 16.00 14.04 -16.92
C TRP A 158 16.65 13.72 -18.27
N GLU A 159 16.25 12.61 -18.89
CA GLU A 159 16.78 12.11 -20.15
C GLU A 159 15.81 12.34 -21.33
N ALA A 160 14.56 12.70 -21.05
CA ALA A 160 13.61 13.08 -22.09
C ALA A 160 14.09 14.33 -22.83
N ALA A 161 13.86 14.39 -24.14
CA ALA A 161 14.31 15.51 -24.94
C ALA A 161 13.59 16.80 -24.51
N THR A 162 14.30 17.92 -24.53
CA THR A 162 13.76 19.21 -24.13
C THR A 162 14.11 20.32 -25.10
N SER A 163 13.26 21.34 -25.13
CA SER A 163 13.61 22.64 -25.71
C SER A 163 13.60 23.72 -24.63
N TYR A 164 14.49 24.70 -24.79
CA TYR A 164 14.65 25.80 -23.85
C TYR A 164 14.82 27.11 -24.60
N VAL A 165 13.89 28.04 -24.38
CA VAL A 165 13.90 29.35 -25.05
C VAL A 165 13.82 30.49 -24.04
N THR A 166 14.37 31.64 -24.41
CA THR A 166 14.25 32.89 -23.65
C THR A 166 13.55 33.95 -24.49
N PHE A 167 12.74 34.77 -23.86
CA PHE A 167 12.00 35.85 -24.52
C PHE A 167 11.70 36.99 -23.54
N THR A 168 11.25 38.13 -24.08
CA THR A 168 10.95 39.33 -23.30
C THR A 168 9.48 39.70 -23.47
N VAL A 169 8.81 39.98 -22.36
CA VAL A 169 7.42 40.43 -22.32
C VAL A 169 7.40 41.92 -21.96
N GLY A 170 6.65 42.71 -22.72
CA GLY A 170 6.51 44.15 -22.51
C GLY A 170 5.45 44.53 -21.48
N SER A 171 4.42 43.69 -21.32
CA SER A 171 3.33 43.86 -20.35
C SER A 171 2.51 42.58 -20.21
N ALA A 172 1.82 42.39 -19.09
CA ALA A 172 0.95 41.24 -18.85
C ALA A 172 -0.16 41.01 -19.88
N ASP A 173 -0.59 42.06 -20.59
CA ASP A 173 -1.58 41.94 -21.66
C ASP A 173 -1.01 41.35 -22.97
N GLN A 174 0.32 41.30 -23.13
CA GLN A 174 0.97 40.72 -24.31
C GLN A 174 0.82 39.19 -24.27
N GLY A 175 0.22 38.62 -25.31
CA GLY A 175 0.33 37.19 -25.60
C GLY A 175 1.67 36.91 -26.27
N VAL A 176 2.38 35.91 -25.78
CA VAL A 176 3.60 35.36 -26.37
C VAL A 176 3.23 34.10 -27.14
N GLU A 177 3.53 34.05 -28.43
CA GLU A 177 3.26 32.90 -29.29
C GLU A 177 4.53 32.06 -29.45
N VAL A 178 4.50 30.82 -28.94
CA VAL A 178 5.60 29.85 -29.09
C VAL A 178 5.15 28.74 -30.05
N VAL A 179 5.81 28.64 -31.20
CA VAL A 179 5.45 27.69 -32.26
C VAL A 179 6.48 26.57 -32.35
N TYR A 180 6.03 25.33 -32.21
CA TYR A 180 6.83 24.12 -32.39
C TYR A 180 6.57 23.57 -33.79
N THR A 181 7.58 23.59 -34.65
CA THR A 181 7.48 23.17 -36.05
C THR A 181 8.24 21.86 -36.28
N PRO A 182 7.55 20.76 -36.64
CA PRO A 182 8.19 19.50 -36.92
C PRO A 182 8.83 19.48 -38.32
N SER A 183 9.91 18.72 -38.49
CA SER A 183 10.59 18.50 -39.76
C SER A 183 11.06 17.05 -39.88
N GLY A 184 10.82 16.43 -41.03
CA GLY A 184 11.21 15.04 -41.27
C GLY A 184 10.14 14.04 -40.82
N ALA A 185 10.59 12.94 -40.21
CA ALA A 185 9.89 11.65 -40.01
C ALA A 185 8.35 11.65 -40.04
N ASP A 186 7.70 11.55 -38.88
CA ASP A 186 6.24 11.45 -38.72
C ASP A 186 5.53 12.81 -38.84
N GLY A 187 6.29 13.90 -38.91
CA GLY A 187 5.76 15.25 -38.98
C GLY A 187 5.05 15.70 -37.71
N LEU A 188 5.25 15.02 -36.57
CA LEU A 188 4.55 15.31 -35.31
C LEU A 188 5.47 15.98 -34.29
N VAL A 189 4.88 16.82 -33.45
CA VAL A 189 5.48 17.35 -32.22
C VAL A 189 4.81 16.64 -31.04
N TYR A 190 5.59 15.96 -30.20
CA TYR A 190 5.10 15.27 -29.00
C TYR A 190 5.27 16.16 -27.78
N LEU A 191 4.37 17.10 -27.56
CA LEU A 191 4.47 18.03 -26.44
C LEU A 191 3.89 17.39 -25.16
N ASN A 192 4.73 17.14 -24.15
CA ASN A 192 4.31 16.46 -22.93
C ASN A 192 3.93 17.42 -21.79
N GLY A 193 4.63 18.55 -21.70
CA GLY A 193 4.51 19.50 -20.59
C GLY A 193 5.53 20.62 -20.70
N PHE A 194 5.41 21.60 -19.81
CA PHE A 194 6.28 22.77 -19.81
C PHE A 194 6.43 23.41 -18.43
N GLU A 195 7.49 24.20 -18.27
CA GLU A 195 7.75 25.04 -17.10
C GLU A 195 8.19 26.44 -17.50
N ILE A 196 7.78 27.43 -16.72
CA ILE A 196 8.12 28.84 -16.91
C ILE A 196 9.09 29.28 -15.82
N ASP A 197 10.12 30.01 -16.22
CA ASP A 197 11.15 30.58 -15.35
C ASP A 197 11.90 29.52 -14.50
N THR A 198 11.98 28.30 -15.03
CA THR A 198 12.88 27.23 -14.56
C THR A 198 14.19 27.27 -15.35
N PRO A 199 15.37 26.99 -14.76
CA PRO A 199 16.62 26.77 -15.51
C PRO A 199 16.51 25.65 -16.56
N ALA A 200 17.36 25.68 -17.59
CA ALA A 200 17.42 24.56 -18.54
C ALA A 200 17.87 23.26 -17.85
N LEU A 201 17.36 22.09 -18.27
CA LEU A 201 17.71 20.81 -17.63
C LEU A 201 19.21 20.51 -17.63
N LYS A 202 19.92 20.92 -18.69
CA LYS A 202 21.38 20.75 -18.78
C LYS A 202 22.15 21.46 -17.65
N ASP A 203 21.58 22.53 -17.10
CA ASP A 203 22.17 23.36 -16.02
C ASP A 203 21.69 22.89 -14.63
N GLN A 204 20.89 21.83 -14.55
CA GLN A 204 20.37 21.25 -13.30
C GLN A 204 21.04 19.91 -12.99
N ILE A 205 20.96 19.47 -11.73
CA ILE A 205 21.29 18.10 -11.36
C ILE A 205 20.23 17.11 -11.89
N SER A 206 20.59 15.83 -11.98
CA SER A 206 19.65 14.75 -12.34
C SER A 206 19.84 13.53 -11.46
N PHE A 207 18.86 12.62 -11.47
CA PHE A 207 18.89 11.36 -10.69
C PHE A 207 19.26 11.56 -9.21
N PRO A 208 18.51 12.39 -8.46
CA PRO A 208 18.74 12.59 -7.04
C PRO A 208 18.46 11.30 -6.25
N SER A 209 19.28 11.04 -5.24
CA SER A 209 19.05 10.02 -4.21
C SER A 209 19.24 10.67 -2.83
N PRO A 210 18.30 10.58 -1.87
CA PRO A 210 17.02 9.87 -1.94
C PRO A 210 16.12 10.35 -3.08
N PRO A 211 15.41 9.44 -3.79
CA PRO A 211 14.54 9.85 -4.87
C PRO A 211 13.38 10.69 -4.34
N HIS A 212 12.90 11.59 -5.19
CA HIS A 212 11.70 12.37 -4.88
C HIS A 212 10.51 11.42 -4.64
N ARG A 213 9.83 11.62 -3.51
CA ARG A 213 8.70 10.82 -3.01
C ARG A 213 9.03 9.37 -2.71
N ASP A 214 10.28 9.08 -2.37
CA ASP A 214 10.57 7.90 -1.58
C ASP A 214 10.07 8.13 -0.15
N GLU A 215 8.92 7.54 0.17
CA GLU A 215 8.28 7.69 1.49
C GLU A 215 8.56 6.51 2.42
N HIS A 216 9.40 5.57 1.98
CA HIS A 216 9.68 4.31 2.67
C HIS A 216 11.19 4.01 2.69
N LEU A 217 12.01 5.06 2.81
CA LEU A 217 13.46 4.92 2.81
C LEU A 217 13.95 4.20 4.08
N GLU A 218 14.47 3.00 3.94
CA GLU A 218 15.03 2.21 5.05
C GLU A 218 16.47 2.66 5.38
N LEU A 219 16.73 3.09 6.61
CA LEU A 219 18.07 3.47 7.11
C LEU A 219 18.62 2.57 8.23
N GLY A 220 17.82 1.63 8.75
CA GLY A 220 18.16 0.91 9.98
C GLY A 220 18.24 1.87 11.18
N ASP A 221 19.32 1.78 11.96
CA ASP A 221 19.56 2.62 13.14
C ASP A 221 20.28 3.95 12.81
N GLU A 222 20.46 4.27 11.53
CA GLU A 222 21.16 5.49 11.10
C GLU A 222 20.25 6.72 11.10
N GLU A 223 20.73 7.84 11.66
CA GLU A 223 20.05 9.14 11.65
C GLU A 223 20.56 10.05 10.50
N SER A 224 21.20 9.45 9.50
CA SER A 224 21.75 10.17 8.35
C SER A 224 21.80 9.32 7.10
N ILE A 225 21.78 9.95 5.93
CA ILE A 225 22.00 9.29 4.63
C ILE A 225 22.99 10.08 3.77
N THR A 226 23.78 9.39 2.96
CA THR A 226 24.54 10.03 1.88
C THR A 226 23.61 10.30 0.69
N ALA A 227 23.22 11.55 0.51
CA ALA A 227 22.53 11.99 -0.69
C ALA A 227 23.51 12.09 -1.86
N THR A 228 23.06 11.72 -3.06
CA THR A 228 23.86 11.74 -4.30
C THR A 228 23.06 12.27 -5.48
N TRP A 229 23.74 12.74 -6.51
CA TRP A 229 23.13 13.19 -7.76
C TRP A 229 24.10 13.04 -8.94
N ARG A 230 23.57 13.15 -10.17
CA ARG A 230 24.37 13.29 -11.39
C ARG A 230 24.59 14.78 -11.66
N ALA A 231 25.83 15.14 -11.99
CA ALA A 231 26.22 16.51 -12.34
C ALA A 231 25.46 17.04 -13.58
N PRO A 232 25.26 18.37 -13.69
CA PRO A 232 24.73 19.00 -14.90
C PRO A 232 25.61 18.69 -16.12
N SER A 233 24.99 18.62 -17.30
CA SER A 233 25.71 18.36 -18.55
C SER A 233 26.36 19.62 -19.14
N SER A 234 25.94 20.82 -18.72
CA SER A 234 26.62 22.08 -19.03
C SER A 234 27.51 22.57 -17.88
N GLY A 235 28.76 22.85 -18.20
CA GLY A 235 29.70 23.57 -17.32
C GLY A 235 30.95 22.78 -16.96
N ASP A 236 32.12 23.34 -17.28
CA ASP A 236 33.40 22.89 -16.72
C ASP A 236 33.56 23.48 -15.31
N SER A 237 33.73 22.65 -14.28
CA SER A 237 33.85 23.07 -12.86
C SER A 237 32.65 23.85 -12.30
N VAL A 238 31.58 23.12 -11.97
CA VAL A 238 30.47 23.63 -11.14
C VAL A 238 30.71 23.32 -9.66
N THR A 239 30.08 24.09 -8.76
CA THR A 239 29.93 23.72 -7.34
C THR A 239 28.46 23.66 -6.96
N TYR A 240 28.15 23.05 -5.82
CA TYR A 240 26.78 22.81 -5.35
C TYR A 240 26.54 23.48 -4.00
N ASN A 241 25.36 24.09 -3.85
CA ASN A 241 24.83 24.49 -2.55
C ASN A 241 23.66 23.56 -2.23
N VAL A 242 23.77 22.80 -1.15
CA VAL A 242 22.76 21.83 -0.75
C VAL A 242 21.98 22.35 0.44
N TYR A 243 20.66 22.14 0.40
CA TYR A 243 19.74 22.58 1.42
C TYR A 243 18.83 21.45 1.87
N MET A 244 18.39 21.51 3.12
CA MET A 244 17.46 20.56 3.70
C MET A 244 16.59 21.23 4.77
N GLY A 245 15.35 20.77 4.90
CA GLY A 245 14.44 21.17 5.97
C GLY A 245 13.23 20.26 6.05
N ASN A 246 12.32 20.57 6.99
CA ASN A 246 11.08 19.83 7.18
C ASN A 246 9.87 20.46 6.45
N SER A 247 10.13 21.47 5.62
CA SER A 247 9.15 22.17 4.78
C SER A 247 9.81 22.59 3.47
N SER A 248 9.05 22.50 2.37
CA SER A 248 9.50 22.93 1.03
C SER A 248 9.90 24.40 0.98
N ASP A 249 9.31 25.22 1.84
CA ASP A 249 9.45 26.70 1.82
C ASP A 249 10.49 27.20 2.84
N ALA A 250 11.01 26.30 3.68
CA ALA A 250 11.94 26.63 4.76
C ALA A 250 13.11 25.63 4.79
N LEU A 251 13.96 25.72 3.75
CA LEU A 251 15.19 24.93 3.67
C LEU A 251 16.36 25.67 4.32
N ASN A 252 17.18 24.92 5.07
CA ASN A 252 18.42 25.41 5.67
C ASN A 252 19.61 24.91 4.86
N VAL A 253 20.69 25.70 4.84
CA VAL A 253 21.95 25.30 4.22
C VAL A 253 22.49 24.07 4.94
N VAL A 254 22.80 23.02 4.16
CA VAL A 254 23.56 21.85 4.60
C VAL A 254 25.04 22.06 4.30
N GLU A 255 25.37 22.43 3.05
CA GLU A 255 26.74 22.66 2.59
C GLU A 255 26.73 23.67 1.42
N GLU A 256 27.77 24.51 1.30
CA GLU A 256 27.94 25.46 0.19
C GLU A 256 29.28 25.28 -0.52
N GLY A 257 29.31 25.49 -1.83
CA GLY A 257 30.55 25.42 -2.60
C GLY A 257 31.12 24.01 -2.74
N LEU A 258 30.29 22.99 -2.56
CA LEU A 258 30.67 21.59 -2.66
C LEU A 258 31.08 21.23 -4.09
N SER A 259 32.21 20.55 -4.27
CA SER A 259 32.66 20.08 -5.59
C SER A 259 32.22 18.65 -5.92
N GLU A 260 31.91 17.86 -4.89
CA GLU A 260 31.45 16.48 -5.05
C GLU A 260 29.94 16.42 -5.31
N THR A 261 29.47 15.36 -5.96
CA THR A 261 28.04 15.15 -6.24
C THR A 261 27.37 14.31 -5.15
N GLN A 262 27.77 14.53 -3.90
CA GLN A 262 27.25 13.83 -2.74
C GLN A 262 27.38 14.66 -1.46
N VAL A 263 26.44 14.52 -0.53
CA VAL A 263 26.53 15.12 0.82
C VAL A 263 25.83 14.24 1.83
N VAL A 264 26.26 14.28 3.10
CA VAL A 264 25.54 13.62 4.19
C VAL A 264 24.40 14.52 4.66
N LEU A 265 23.18 14.00 4.64
CA LEU A 265 22.00 14.59 5.27
C LEU A 265 21.82 13.93 6.63
N SER A 266 21.85 14.70 7.72
CA SER A 266 21.79 14.21 9.11
C SER A 266 20.56 14.73 9.86
N GLY A 267 20.30 14.19 11.05
CA GLY A 267 19.16 14.59 11.89
C GLY A 267 17.84 14.01 11.41
N LEU A 268 17.91 12.86 10.74
CA LEU A 268 16.75 12.18 10.19
C LEU A 268 16.01 11.42 11.29
N ASN A 269 14.70 11.32 11.14
CA ASN A 269 13.82 10.55 12.01
C ASN A 269 12.62 10.03 11.20
N THR A 270 11.86 9.12 11.78
CA THR A 270 10.78 8.42 11.08
C THR A 270 9.42 9.14 11.10
N MET A 271 9.33 10.27 11.83
CA MET A 271 8.10 11.05 11.96
C MET A 271 8.03 12.17 10.92
N ASP A 272 9.17 12.80 10.67
CA ASP A 272 9.27 13.97 9.85
C ASP A 272 9.18 13.67 8.35
N THR A 273 8.78 14.71 7.61
CA THR A 273 8.92 14.74 6.15
C THR A 273 10.08 15.64 5.83
N PHE A 274 11.05 15.13 5.06
CA PHE A 274 12.24 15.88 4.70
C PHE A 274 12.14 16.40 3.28
N TYR A 275 12.55 17.64 3.11
CA TYR A 275 12.69 18.32 1.84
C TYR A 275 14.14 18.68 1.64
N TRP A 276 14.68 18.45 0.45
CA TRP A 276 16.05 18.82 0.13
C TRP A 276 16.18 19.35 -1.29
N ARG A 277 17.22 20.14 -1.54
CA ARG A 277 17.44 20.80 -2.83
C ARG A 277 18.93 20.97 -3.08
N VAL A 278 19.34 20.89 -4.34
CA VAL A 278 20.71 21.17 -4.78
C VAL A 278 20.69 22.30 -5.80
N ASP A 279 21.29 23.43 -5.46
CA ASP A 279 21.49 24.54 -6.39
C ASP A 279 22.86 24.38 -7.08
N VAL A 280 22.89 24.56 -8.39
CA VAL A 280 24.11 24.49 -9.20
C VAL A 280 24.72 25.89 -9.33
N VAL A 281 25.99 26.04 -8.98
CA VAL A 281 26.74 27.29 -9.12
C VAL A 281 27.77 27.13 -10.24
N SER A 282 27.65 27.97 -11.26
CA SER A 282 28.56 28.01 -12.42
C SER A 282 29.03 29.43 -12.66
N GLY A 283 30.29 29.70 -12.32
CA GLY A 283 30.88 31.04 -12.39
C GLY A 283 30.16 32.04 -11.47
N LYS A 284 29.36 32.94 -12.06
CA LYS A 284 28.57 33.95 -11.32
C LYS A 284 27.07 33.62 -11.28
N SER A 285 26.66 32.57 -11.96
CA SER A 285 25.27 32.15 -12.04
C SER A 285 24.99 31.08 -10.99
N THR A 286 23.82 31.16 -10.38
CA THR A 286 23.28 30.11 -9.51
C THR A 286 21.96 29.67 -10.11
N TYR A 287 21.87 28.39 -10.47
CA TYR A 287 20.65 27.76 -10.95
C TYR A 287 19.99 27.04 -9.78
N THR A 288 18.88 27.60 -9.31
CA THR A 288 18.12 27.00 -8.21
C THR A 288 17.54 25.66 -8.65
N GLY A 289 17.78 24.63 -7.85
CA GLY A 289 17.34 23.27 -8.14
C GLY A 289 15.87 23.02 -7.81
N ARG A 290 15.41 21.81 -8.14
CA ARG A 290 14.09 21.32 -7.71
C ARG A 290 14.15 20.87 -6.25
N THR A 291 13.07 21.11 -5.52
CA THR A 291 12.91 20.57 -4.15
C THR A 291 12.43 19.13 -4.24
N PHE A 292 13.16 18.23 -3.59
CA PHE A 292 12.82 16.82 -3.46
C PHE A 292 12.26 16.53 -2.07
N ILE A 293 11.34 15.59 -1.97
CA ILE A 293 10.74 15.14 -0.71
C ILE A 293 11.11 13.67 -0.47
N PHE A 294 11.40 13.29 0.77
CA PHE A 294 11.52 11.88 1.18
C PHE A 294 11.11 11.71 2.64
N ARG A 295 10.83 10.46 3.04
CA ARG A 295 10.51 10.06 4.41
C ARG A 295 11.20 8.75 4.73
N LEU A 296 11.56 8.56 5.99
CA LEU A 296 12.12 7.29 6.44
C LEU A 296 11.02 6.26 6.68
N ALA A 297 11.35 4.99 6.45
CA ALA A 297 10.49 3.87 6.77
C ALA A 297 10.28 3.73 8.28
N GLN A 298 9.02 3.58 8.68
CA GLN A 298 8.61 3.25 10.05
C GLN A 298 7.65 2.07 9.95
N LEU A 299 7.81 1.07 10.80
CA LEU A 299 6.85 -0.03 10.84
C LEU A 299 5.43 0.52 11.02
N ALA A 300 4.48 -0.07 10.30
CA ALA A 300 3.07 0.30 10.35
C ALA A 300 2.54 0.23 11.79
N PHE A 301 2.98 -0.81 12.51
CA PHE A 301 2.78 -1.05 13.93
C PHE A 301 3.81 -2.10 14.40
N PRO A 302 4.05 -2.25 15.71
CA PRO A 302 4.89 -3.33 16.22
C PRO A 302 4.39 -4.71 15.76
N GLY A 303 5.26 -5.51 15.14
CA GLY A 303 4.90 -6.83 14.60
C GLY A 303 4.30 -6.82 13.17
N ALA A 304 4.32 -5.67 12.49
CA ALA A 304 4.11 -5.60 11.04
C ALA A 304 5.31 -6.23 10.30
N GLU A 305 5.03 -7.14 9.38
CA GLU A 305 6.04 -7.92 8.65
C GLU A 305 5.73 -7.96 7.15
N GLY A 306 6.66 -8.48 6.34
CA GLY A 306 6.49 -8.60 4.89
C GLY A 306 6.62 -7.29 4.13
N TYR A 307 6.13 -7.27 2.89
CA TYR A 307 6.31 -6.13 1.96
C TYR A 307 5.39 -4.93 2.24
N GLY A 308 4.27 -5.13 2.94
CA GLY A 308 3.40 -4.06 3.42
C GLY A 308 3.79 -3.49 4.79
N ARG A 309 4.88 -3.96 5.42
CA ARG A 309 5.23 -3.63 6.82
C ARG A 309 5.45 -2.16 7.12
N PHE A 310 5.73 -1.36 6.10
CA PHE A 310 5.97 0.09 6.23
C PHE A 310 4.80 0.95 5.74
N ALA A 311 3.60 0.37 5.57
CA ALA A 311 2.40 1.15 5.35
C ALA A 311 2.32 2.27 6.40
N ARG A 312 2.31 3.52 5.96
CA ARG A 312 2.30 4.69 6.87
C ARG A 312 0.97 4.82 7.60
N GLY A 313 -0.12 4.38 6.96
CA GLY A 313 -1.47 4.61 7.46
C GLY A 313 -1.75 6.10 7.66
N GLY A 314 -2.62 6.41 8.62
CA GLY A 314 -3.02 7.77 8.97
C GLY A 314 -2.06 8.58 9.83
N ARG A 315 -0.78 8.16 9.96
CA ARG A 315 0.20 8.78 10.87
C ARG A 315 0.35 10.30 10.63
N GLY A 316 0.14 11.08 11.69
CA GLY A 316 0.18 12.54 11.66
C GLY A 316 -1.05 13.18 11.01
N GLY A 317 -2.05 12.38 10.65
CA GLY A 317 -3.31 12.80 10.07
C GLY A 317 -4.39 13.14 11.09
N LYS A 318 -5.62 13.27 10.61
CA LYS A 318 -6.80 13.53 11.44
C LYS A 318 -7.29 12.25 12.11
N VAL A 319 -7.89 12.36 13.29
CA VAL A 319 -8.67 11.25 13.86
C VAL A 319 -10.13 11.41 13.45
N ILE A 320 -10.74 10.32 12.96
CA ILE A 320 -12.17 10.28 12.61
C ILE A 320 -12.83 9.18 13.43
N LYS A 321 -13.86 9.57 14.19
CA LYS A 321 -14.59 8.68 15.09
C LYS A 321 -15.86 8.18 14.40
N VAL A 322 -16.02 6.87 14.31
CA VAL A 322 -17.28 6.23 13.92
C VAL A 322 -18.14 6.12 15.18
N THR A 323 -19.27 6.82 15.18
CA THR A 323 -20.24 6.93 16.29
C THR A 323 -21.62 6.40 15.93
N SER A 324 -21.82 6.00 14.66
CA SER A 324 -23.06 5.44 14.15
C SER A 324 -22.80 4.16 13.35
N LEU A 325 -23.72 3.20 13.47
CA LEU A 325 -23.73 1.95 12.69
C LEU A 325 -24.46 2.08 11.35
N GLU A 326 -25.06 3.25 11.09
CA GLU A 326 -25.77 3.54 9.84
C GLU A 326 -24.80 3.64 8.65
N ASP A 327 -25.29 3.27 7.47
CA ASP A 327 -24.56 3.42 6.22
C ASP A 327 -24.99 4.70 5.48
N SER A 328 -24.27 5.80 5.69
CA SER A 328 -24.54 7.08 5.02
C SER A 328 -23.27 7.89 4.79
N GLU A 329 -23.35 8.91 3.94
CA GLU A 329 -22.24 9.83 3.68
C GLU A 329 -22.09 10.91 4.77
N GLU A 330 -22.81 10.81 5.89
CA GLU A 330 -22.77 11.80 6.98
C GLU A 330 -21.63 11.53 7.99
N PRO A 331 -21.03 12.57 8.59
CA PRO A 331 -20.04 12.41 9.65
C PRO A 331 -20.50 11.48 10.78
N GLY A 332 -19.59 10.62 11.24
CA GLY A 332 -19.85 9.62 12.29
C GLY A 332 -20.15 8.22 11.77
N THR A 333 -20.30 8.01 10.45
CA THR A 333 -20.42 6.66 9.86
C THR A 333 -19.08 6.14 9.33
N LEU A 334 -19.00 4.83 9.14
CA LEU A 334 -17.86 4.19 8.46
C LEU A 334 -17.73 4.64 7.00
N ARG A 335 -18.85 4.78 6.28
CA ARG A 335 -18.83 5.22 4.87
C ARG A 335 -18.28 6.63 4.73
N TYR A 336 -18.67 7.57 5.61
CA TYR A 336 -18.06 8.90 5.61
C TYR A 336 -16.55 8.83 5.84
N ALA A 337 -16.12 8.09 6.87
CA ALA A 337 -14.70 8.00 7.24
C ALA A 337 -13.83 7.42 6.11
N LEU A 338 -14.38 6.51 5.30
CA LEU A 338 -13.62 5.78 4.28
C LEU A 338 -13.76 6.35 2.86
N ALA A 339 -14.95 6.83 2.47
CA ALA A 339 -15.25 7.25 1.10
C ALA A 339 -15.44 8.77 0.92
N VAL A 340 -15.74 9.51 1.98
CA VAL A 340 -16.06 10.96 1.88
C VAL A 340 -14.93 11.81 2.45
N ALA A 341 -14.41 11.45 3.62
CA ALA A 341 -13.29 12.14 4.23
C ALA A 341 -12.02 11.98 3.39
N THR A 342 -11.21 13.04 3.30
CA THR A 342 -9.99 13.07 2.49
C THR A 342 -8.74 13.39 3.31
N GLY A 343 -7.60 12.95 2.80
CA GLY A 343 -6.27 13.15 3.38
C GLY A 343 -5.95 12.16 4.52
N PRO A 344 -4.72 12.24 5.06
CA PRO A 344 -4.26 11.29 6.07
C PRO A 344 -5.17 11.21 7.29
N ARG A 345 -5.59 10.00 7.67
CA ARG A 345 -6.56 9.81 8.76
C ARG A 345 -6.50 8.46 9.46
N ILE A 346 -6.76 8.48 10.77
CA ILE A 346 -6.93 7.29 11.61
C ILE A 346 -8.40 7.20 11.99
N VAL A 347 -9.04 6.09 11.64
CA VAL A 347 -10.43 5.79 11.93
C VAL A 347 -10.51 4.92 13.18
N VAL A 348 -11.19 5.43 14.20
CA VAL A 348 -11.48 4.75 15.47
C VAL A 348 -12.98 4.63 15.68
N PHE A 349 -13.40 3.73 16.57
CA PHE A 349 -14.80 3.36 16.76
C PHE A 349 -15.25 3.62 18.21
N ASP A 350 -16.24 4.51 18.35
CA ASP A 350 -16.96 4.75 19.61
C ASP A 350 -18.23 3.90 19.71
N VAL A 351 -18.57 3.16 18.65
CA VAL A 351 -19.71 2.26 18.58
C VAL A 351 -19.29 0.87 18.09
N GLY A 352 -19.79 -0.16 18.75
CA GLY A 352 -19.70 -1.57 18.34
C GLY A 352 -21.06 -2.09 17.90
N GLY A 353 -21.08 -3.12 17.05
CA GLY A 353 -22.30 -3.69 16.48
C GLY A 353 -22.13 -4.10 15.01
N VAL A 354 -23.26 -4.37 14.35
CA VAL A 354 -23.29 -4.68 12.92
C VAL A 354 -23.42 -3.41 12.11
N ILE A 355 -22.55 -3.23 11.11
CA ILE A 355 -22.66 -2.18 10.08
C ILE A 355 -23.07 -2.87 8.77
N THR A 356 -24.32 -2.72 8.37
CA THR A 356 -24.82 -3.24 7.09
C THR A 356 -24.63 -2.17 6.03
N ILE A 357 -23.70 -2.38 5.09
CA ILE A 357 -23.44 -1.44 4.01
C ILE A 357 -24.30 -1.76 2.79
N ASP A 358 -24.88 -0.73 2.17
CA ASP A 358 -25.84 -0.81 1.06
C ASP A 358 -25.15 -0.87 -0.32
N SER A 359 -23.85 -0.60 -0.38
CA SER A 359 -23.04 -0.70 -1.59
C SER A 359 -21.58 -1.01 -1.23
N ARG A 360 -20.79 -1.47 -2.21
CA ARG A 360 -19.33 -1.62 -2.08
C ARG A 360 -18.72 -0.36 -1.45
N LEU A 361 -17.90 -0.55 -0.41
CA LEU A 361 -17.14 0.51 0.24
C LEU A 361 -15.65 0.32 -0.11
N ALA A 362 -15.18 1.08 -1.10
CA ALA A 362 -13.80 1.00 -1.59
C ALA A 362 -13.02 2.24 -1.16
N VAL A 363 -11.89 2.04 -0.48
CA VAL A 363 -10.94 3.09 -0.13
C VAL A 363 -9.99 3.29 -1.32
N SER A 364 -10.03 4.47 -1.93
CA SER A 364 -9.10 4.88 -2.99
C SER A 364 -8.13 5.98 -2.57
N ASP A 365 -8.36 6.59 -1.41
CA ASP A 365 -7.46 7.58 -0.82
C ASP A 365 -6.29 6.90 -0.10
N SER A 366 -5.15 7.59 -0.03
CA SER A 366 -3.94 7.08 0.61
C SER A 366 -3.83 7.53 2.07
N TYR A 367 -2.93 6.90 2.84
CA TYR A 367 -2.62 7.26 4.23
C TYR A 367 -3.80 7.09 5.19
N VAL A 368 -4.39 5.88 5.22
CA VAL A 368 -5.57 5.58 6.04
C VAL A 368 -5.28 4.45 7.02
N THR A 369 -5.60 4.63 8.30
CA THR A 369 -5.63 3.54 9.28
C THR A 369 -7.06 3.28 9.71
N VAL A 370 -7.50 2.01 9.72
CA VAL A 370 -8.77 1.57 10.30
C VAL A 370 -8.48 0.65 11.48
N ALA A 371 -8.76 1.15 12.69
CA ALA A 371 -8.45 0.49 13.94
C ALA A 371 -9.70 -0.18 14.54
N GLY A 372 -10.14 -1.30 13.98
CA GLY A 372 -11.34 -2.04 14.42
C GLY A 372 -11.29 -2.47 15.90
N GLN A 373 -10.09 -2.63 16.45
CA GLN A 373 -9.86 -2.97 17.85
C GLN A 373 -10.31 -1.91 18.86
N THR A 374 -10.58 -0.67 18.41
CA THR A 374 -11.04 0.42 19.29
C THR A 374 -12.53 0.32 19.64
N ALA A 375 -13.31 -0.39 18.83
CA ALA A 375 -14.75 -0.55 19.01
C ALA A 375 -15.08 -1.19 20.38
N PRO A 376 -16.11 -0.70 21.10
CA PRO A 376 -16.55 -1.29 22.37
C PRO A 376 -17.29 -2.62 22.19
N GLY A 377 -17.53 -3.32 23.31
CA GLY A 377 -18.35 -4.54 23.35
C GLY A 377 -17.75 -5.67 22.51
N LYS A 378 -18.55 -6.25 21.60
CA LYS A 378 -18.07 -7.30 20.68
C LYS A 378 -17.28 -6.77 19.48
N GLY A 379 -17.10 -5.46 19.38
CA GLY A 379 -16.49 -4.80 18.23
C GLY A 379 -17.44 -4.68 17.04
N ILE A 380 -16.89 -4.57 15.83
CA ILE A 380 -17.67 -4.40 14.60
C ILE A 380 -17.74 -5.67 13.76
N ALA A 381 -18.86 -5.83 13.05
CA ALA A 381 -19.02 -6.77 11.94
C ALA A 381 -19.70 -6.08 10.76
N ILE A 382 -19.16 -6.26 9.55
CA ILE A 382 -19.65 -5.61 8.33
C ILE A 382 -20.38 -6.64 7.46
N GLN A 383 -21.58 -6.29 7.00
CA GLN A 383 -22.43 -7.15 6.16
C GLN A 383 -22.96 -6.41 4.93
N GLY A 384 -23.59 -7.15 4.00
CA GLY A 384 -24.23 -6.61 2.80
C GLY A 384 -23.33 -6.64 1.58
N HIS A 385 -22.27 -5.83 1.60
CA HIS A 385 -21.41 -5.61 0.44
C HIS A 385 -19.91 -5.69 0.78
N PRO A 386 -19.02 -5.68 -0.24
CA PRO A 386 -17.57 -5.75 -0.02
C PRO A 386 -17.01 -4.47 0.63
N LEU A 387 -15.97 -4.64 1.45
CA LEU A 387 -15.12 -3.57 1.99
C LEU A 387 -13.66 -3.83 1.57
N GLY A 388 -13.01 -2.88 0.91
CA GLY A 388 -11.59 -3.06 0.58
C GLY A 388 -10.94 -1.82 -0.01
N LEU A 389 -9.76 -2.02 -0.59
CA LEU A 389 -8.97 -0.97 -1.22
C LEU A 389 -9.09 -1.06 -2.75
N SER A 390 -8.97 0.08 -3.40
CA SER A 390 -8.97 0.21 -4.86
C SER A 390 -7.96 1.27 -5.28
N GLY A 391 -6.73 0.86 -5.55
CA GLY A 391 -5.65 1.75 -5.99
C GLY A 391 -5.05 2.64 -4.90
N ALA A 392 -5.37 2.39 -3.62
CA ALA A 392 -4.89 3.20 -2.50
C ALA A 392 -3.42 2.86 -2.15
N SER A 393 -2.70 3.81 -1.55
CA SER A 393 -1.38 3.56 -0.98
C SER A 393 -1.33 3.84 0.53
N ASP A 394 -0.44 3.16 1.25
CA ASP A 394 -0.21 3.43 2.68
C ASP A 394 -1.46 3.23 3.56
N VAL A 395 -2.11 2.07 3.44
CA VAL A 395 -3.34 1.76 4.18
C VAL A 395 -3.13 0.60 5.16
N ILE A 396 -3.63 0.77 6.39
CA ILE A 396 -3.58 -0.21 7.48
C ILE A 396 -5.00 -0.54 7.92
N PHE A 397 -5.46 -1.79 7.80
CA PHE A 397 -6.68 -2.23 8.51
C PHE A 397 -6.33 -3.30 9.53
N ARG A 398 -6.88 -3.15 10.75
CA ARG A 398 -6.71 -4.14 11.82
C ARG A 398 -8.04 -4.49 12.47
N HIS A 399 -8.20 -5.77 12.83
CA HIS A 399 -9.34 -6.26 13.63
C HIS A 399 -10.74 -5.96 13.04
N VAL A 400 -10.86 -5.99 11.72
CA VAL A 400 -12.14 -5.80 11.01
C VAL A 400 -12.74 -7.16 10.65
N ARG A 401 -14.06 -7.31 10.81
CA ARG A 401 -14.81 -8.48 10.35
C ARG A 401 -15.69 -8.13 9.17
N VAL A 402 -15.57 -8.88 8.07
CA VAL A 402 -16.38 -8.69 6.86
C VAL A 402 -17.04 -10.02 6.49
N ARG A 403 -18.37 -10.06 6.63
CA ARG A 403 -19.21 -11.22 6.32
C ARG A 403 -20.43 -10.77 5.52
N PRO A 404 -20.29 -10.50 4.20
CA PRO A 404 -21.35 -9.91 3.39
C PRO A 404 -22.65 -10.73 3.42
N GLY A 405 -22.52 -12.06 3.36
CA GLY A 405 -23.66 -12.98 3.34
C GLY A 405 -24.49 -12.84 2.06
N THR A 406 -25.73 -13.33 2.10
CA THR A 406 -26.65 -13.28 0.94
C THR A 406 -27.58 -12.06 0.94
N SER A 407 -27.45 -11.16 1.91
CA SER A 407 -28.38 -10.05 2.13
C SER A 407 -28.48 -9.05 0.98
N SER A 408 -27.42 -8.84 0.20
CA SER A 408 -27.44 -7.98 -1.00
C SER A 408 -28.16 -8.61 -2.20
N ASN A 409 -28.38 -9.93 -2.21
CA ASN A 409 -28.78 -10.71 -3.39
C ASN A 409 -27.85 -10.56 -4.60
N GLU A 410 -26.61 -10.10 -4.39
CA GLU A 410 -25.61 -9.95 -5.43
C GLU A 410 -24.47 -10.97 -5.24
N THR A 411 -23.77 -11.27 -6.32
CA THR A 411 -22.46 -11.94 -6.21
C THR A 411 -21.45 -10.92 -5.72
N VAL A 412 -21.01 -11.08 -4.47
CA VAL A 412 -20.12 -10.15 -3.76
C VAL A 412 -18.84 -10.84 -3.29
N ASP A 413 -17.76 -10.06 -3.32
CA ASP A 413 -16.49 -10.37 -2.66
C ASP A 413 -16.55 -10.04 -1.16
N GLY A 414 -15.54 -10.47 -0.41
CA GLY A 414 -15.30 -10.02 0.96
C GLY A 414 -14.47 -8.74 1.00
N MET A 415 -13.16 -8.89 1.22
CA MET A 415 -12.19 -7.80 1.28
C MET A 415 -11.20 -7.82 0.11
N GLY A 416 -10.46 -6.73 -0.08
CA GLY A 416 -9.40 -6.74 -1.09
C GLY A 416 -8.42 -5.58 -1.01
N MET A 417 -7.31 -5.72 -1.72
CA MET A 417 -6.22 -4.76 -1.87
C MET A 417 -5.91 -4.48 -3.35
N ALA A 418 -6.93 -4.46 -4.20
CA ALA A 418 -6.75 -4.37 -5.65
C ALA A 418 -5.99 -3.08 -6.03
N GLY A 419 -4.95 -3.21 -6.85
CA GLY A 419 -4.13 -2.07 -7.31
C GLY A 419 -3.39 -1.30 -6.21
N SER A 420 -3.38 -1.80 -4.97
CA SER A 420 -2.92 -1.03 -3.81
C SER A 420 -1.42 -1.21 -3.55
N ASN A 421 -0.76 -0.23 -2.92
CA ASN A 421 0.67 -0.22 -2.65
C ASN A 421 1.01 0.15 -1.20
N TYR A 422 2.02 -0.47 -0.60
CA TYR A 422 2.32 -0.34 0.84
C TYR A 422 1.07 -0.45 1.71
N CYS A 423 0.35 -1.56 1.62
CA CYS A 423 -0.87 -1.80 2.40
C CYS A 423 -0.75 -3.06 3.25
N ILE A 424 -1.38 -3.03 4.43
CA ILE A 424 -1.39 -4.16 5.35
C ILE A 424 -2.78 -4.41 5.92
N LEU A 425 -3.24 -5.66 5.80
CA LEU A 425 -4.37 -6.19 6.56
C LEU A 425 -3.83 -7.15 7.61
N ASP A 426 -4.06 -6.83 8.88
CA ASP A 426 -3.63 -7.62 10.03
C ASP A 426 -4.84 -8.01 10.88
N ARG A 427 -4.94 -9.28 11.27
CA ARG A 427 -6.00 -9.75 12.18
C ARG A 427 -7.42 -9.39 11.74
N CYS A 428 -7.70 -9.43 10.44
CA CYS A 428 -9.06 -9.30 9.93
C CYS A 428 -9.69 -10.69 9.75
N SER A 429 -11.02 -10.77 9.90
CA SER A 429 -11.78 -12.00 9.66
C SER A 429 -12.74 -11.81 8.49
N MET A 430 -12.65 -12.69 7.50
CA MET A 430 -13.47 -12.69 6.31
C MET A 430 -14.24 -13.99 6.20
N GLY A 431 -15.49 -13.92 5.74
CA GLY A 431 -16.30 -15.10 5.46
C GLY A 431 -17.55 -14.77 4.67
N TRP A 432 -18.28 -15.80 4.28
CA TRP A 432 -19.60 -15.68 3.65
C TRP A 432 -19.66 -14.78 2.39
N ALA A 433 -18.55 -14.65 1.67
CA ALA A 433 -18.54 -14.09 0.32
C ALA A 433 -19.06 -15.14 -0.70
N ILE A 434 -19.56 -14.69 -1.84
CA ILE A 434 -20.10 -15.55 -2.90
C ILE A 434 -19.10 -15.75 -4.05
N ASP A 435 -18.27 -14.75 -4.37
CA ASP A 435 -17.17 -14.91 -5.33
C ASP A 435 -15.87 -15.31 -4.61
N GLU A 436 -15.19 -14.36 -3.96
CA GLU A 436 -13.99 -14.62 -3.18
C GLU A 436 -13.93 -13.77 -1.89
N CYS A 437 -13.50 -14.36 -0.78
CA CYS A 437 -13.39 -13.64 0.49
C CYS A 437 -12.26 -12.60 0.50
N PHE A 438 -11.20 -12.81 -0.27
CA PHE A 438 -10.09 -11.88 -0.39
C PHE A 438 -9.53 -11.77 -1.81
N SER A 439 -9.24 -10.54 -2.28
CA SER A 439 -8.61 -10.32 -3.58
C SER A 439 -7.52 -9.24 -3.55
N SER A 440 -6.32 -9.53 -4.06
CA SER A 440 -5.22 -8.54 -4.16
C SER A 440 -4.62 -8.42 -5.57
N ARG A 441 -5.45 -8.67 -6.59
CA ARG A 441 -5.03 -8.55 -7.99
C ARG A 441 -4.39 -7.19 -8.25
N THR A 442 -3.32 -7.19 -9.04
CA THR A 442 -2.56 -6.00 -9.46
C THR A 442 -2.04 -5.12 -8.32
N ALA A 443 -2.01 -5.61 -7.08
CA ALA A 443 -1.36 -4.92 -5.99
C ALA A 443 0.16 -4.78 -6.24
N HIS A 444 0.81 -3.92 -5.49
CA HIS A 444 2.26 -3.73 -5.51
C HIS A 444 2.87 -4.35 -4.26
N ASN A 445 3.32 -3.53 -3.29
CA ASN A 445 3.91 -4.00 -2.03
C ASN A 445 2.83 -4.17 -0.97
N ILE A 446 2.45 -5.40 -0.61
CA ILE A 446 1.37 -5.63 0.37
C ILE A 446 1.68 -6.74 1.36
N THR A 447 1.03 -6.68 2.53
CA THR A 447 1.03 -7.75 3.53
C THR A 447 -0.40 -8.14 3.93
N PHE A 448 -0.69 -9.43 3.87
CA PHE A 448 -1.88 -10.05 4.46
C PHE A 448 -1.42 -11.02 5.55
N GLN A 449 -1.45 -10.56 6.80
CA GLN A 449 -0.90 -11.29 7.94
C GLN A 449 -1.91 -11.61 9.03
N ARG A 450 -1.80 -12.80 9.62
CA ARG A 450 -2.58 -13.20 10.81
C ARG A 450 -4.09 -13.00 10.63
N ASN A 451 -4.58 -13.10 9.40
CA ASN A 451 -6.00 -12.99 9.08
C ASN A 451 -6.68 -14.35 9.12
N MET A 452 -8.01 -14.35 9.20
CA MET A 452 -8.83 -15.53 9.05
C MET A 452 -9.73 -15.40 7.81
N ILE A 453 -9.75 -16.43 6.97
CA ILE A 453 -10.76 -16.61 5.93
C ILE A 453 -11.50 -17.90 6.24
N SER A 454 -12.81 -17.83 6.42
CA SER A 454 -13.61 -19.02 6.74
C SER A 454 -14.95 -19.04 6.04
N GLU A 455 -15.38 -20.24 5.65
CA GLU A 455 -16.71 -20.50 5.12
C GLU A 455 -17.15 -19.54 3.98
N PRO A 456 -16.36 -19.31 2.91
CA PRO A 456 -16.92 -18.72 1.69
C PRO A 456 -18.11 -19.58 1.20
N LEU A 457 -19.19 -18.94 0.75
CA LEU A 457 -20.44 -19.65 0.48
C LEU A 457 -20.33 -20.48 -0.81
N ASN A 458 -20.62 -21.78 -0.70
CA ASN A 458 -20.31 -22.74 -1.74
C ASN A 458 -21.30 -22.72 -2.91
N VAL A 459 -22.56 -23.14 -2.69
CA VAL A 459 -23.62 -23.05 -3.71
C VAL A 459 -24.60 -21.92 -3.38
N ALA A 460 -24.12 -20.68 -3.53
CA ALA A 460 -24.85 -19.47 -3.15
C ALA A 460 -25.48 -18.67 -4.31
N GLY A 461 -25.31 -19.10 -5.57
CA GLY A 461 -25.96 -18.44 -6.73
C GLY A 461 -25.07 -17.39 -7.40
N HIS A 462 -23.85 -17.78 -7.76
CA HIS A 462 -22.90 -16.91 -8.46
C HIS A 462 -23.37 -16.53 -9.87
N LYS A 463 -23.41 -15.23 -10.19
CA LYS A 463 -24.00 -14.68 -11.44
C LYS A 463 -23.36 -15.19 -12.74
N ASN A 464 -22.07 -15.49 -12.70
CA ASN A 464 -21.31 -15.94 -13.87
C ASN A 464 -21.35 -17.46 -14.11
N TYR A 465 -22.00 -18.25 -13.23
CA TYR A 465 -22.02 -19.71 -13.33
C TYR A 465 -23.45 -20.27 -13.31
N PRO A 466 -23.66 -21.48 -13.87
CA PRO A 466 -24.95 -22.16 -13.75
C PRO A 466 -25.38 -22.34 -12.29
N ALA A 467 -26.70 -22.34 -12.06
CA ALA A 467 -27.24 -22.65 -10.74
C ALA A 467 -26.78 -24.03 -10.27
N GLY A 468 -26.32 -24.13 -9.02
CA GLY A 468 -25.78 -25.36 -8.45
C GLY A 468 -24.26 -25.48 -8.51
N THR A 469 -23.55 -24.56 -9.19
CA THR A 469 -22.09 -24.54 -9.20
C THR A 469 -21.55 -24.17 -7.82
N ALA A 470 -20.65 -25.03 -7.31
CA ALA A 470 -19.86 -24.81 -6.11
C ALA A 470 -18.75 -23.78 -6.40
N HIS A 471 -18.72 -22.68 -5.65
CA HIS A 471 -17.80 -21.55 -5.83
C HIS A 471 -17.38 -20.93 -4.48
N GLY A 472 -17.33 -21.73 -3.40
CA GLY A 472 -16.89 -21.24 -2.09
C GLY A 472 -15.38 -21.00 -2.05
N TYR A 473 -14.91 -19.90 -2.65
CA TYR A 473 -13.49 -19.63 -2.82
C TYR A 473 -12.91 -18.66 -1.79
N ALA A 474 -11.72 -19.00 -1.27
CA ALA A 474 -11.09 -18.20 -0.22
C ALA A 474 -10.44 -16.92 -0.79
N ALA A 475 -9.49 -17.04 -1.73
CA ALA A 475 -8.73 -15.88 -2.18
C ALA A 475 -8.20 -15.97 -3.61
N THR A 476 -8.13 -14.80 -4.27
CA THR A 476 -7.21 -14.58 -5.39
C THR A 476 -6.13 -13.56 -5.02
N ILE A 477 -4.87 -13.98 -5.05
CA ILE A 477 -3.73 -13.17 -4.61
C ILE A 477 -2.84 -12.75 -5.78
N GLY A 478 -2.42 -11.48 -5.74
CA GLY A 478 -1.42 -10.88 -6.60
C GLY A 478 -0.59 -9.86 -5.81
N GLY A 479 0.36 -9.23 -6.47
CA GLY A 479 1.32 -8.32 -5.84
C GLY A 479 2.60 -8.25 -6.66
N ASP A 480 3.10 -7.06 -6.99
CA ASP A 480 4.49 -6.94 -7.46
C ASP A 480 5.45 -7.51 -6.40
N ALA A 481 5.13 -7.30 -5.12
CA ALA A 481 5.67 -8.06 -3.99
C ALA A 481 4.58 -8.25 -2.91
N GLY A 482 3.97 -9.43 -2.87
CA GLY A 482 2.88 -9.75 -1.93
C GLY A 482 3.30 -10.75 -0.85
N SER A 483 3.19 -10.38 0.43
CA SER A 483 3.40 -11.25 1.58
C SER A 483 2.07 -11.78 2.13
N PHE A 484 1.91 -13.10 2.17
CA PHE A 484 0.72 -13.79 2.70
C PHE A 484 1.16 -14.79 3.75
N HIS A 485 1.05 -14.43 5.04
CA HIS A 485 1.63 -15.26 6.08
C HIS A 485 0.87 -15.33 7.41
N HIS A 486 1.03 -16.45 8.10
CA HIS A 486 0.36 -16.75 9.37
C HIS A 486 -1.17 -16.63 9.31
N ASN A 487 -1.80 -16.83 8.15
CA ASN A 487 -3.24 -16.77 8.01
C ASN A 487 -3.88 -18.14 8.26
N LEU A 488 -5.11 -18.15 8.79
CA LEU A 488 -5.96 -19.32 8.85
C LEU A 488 -7.00 -19.27 7.72
N ILE A 489 -6.99 -20.27 6.84
CA ILE A 489 -8.04 -20.49 5.84
C ILE A 489 -8.75 -21.78 6.19
N SER A 490 -10.08 -21.75 6.37
CA SER A 490 -10.82 -22.94 6.79
C SER A 490 -12.14 -23.08 6.05
N HIS A 491 -12.47 -24.33 5.73
CA HIS A 491 -13.77 -24.71 5.16
C HIS A 491 -14.10 -23.97 3.84
N ALA A 492 -13.14 -23.95 2.91
CA ALA A 492 -13.34 -23.42 1.56
C ALA A 492 -13.42 -24.55 0.52
N GLU A 493 -14.27 -24.43 -0.49
CA GLU A 493 -14.33 -25.40 -1.61
C GLU A 493 -13.04 -25.38 -2.43
N GLY A 494 -12.42 -24.21 -2.55
CA GLY A 494 -11.28 -24.00 -3.41
C GLY A 494 -10.55 -22.69 -3.20
N ARG A 495 -9.51 -22.49 -4.01
CA ARG A 495 -8.70 -21.26 -4.04
C ARG A 495 -8.27 -20.85 -2.64
N SER A 496 -7.74 -21.80 -1.85
CA SER A 496 -7.10 -21.45 -0.57
C SER A 496 -6.11 -20.32 -0.82
N TRP A 497 -5.33 -20.46 -1.90
CA TRP A 497 -4.75 -19.32 -2.61
C TRP A 497 -4.87 -19.57 -4.11
N SER A 498 -5.51 -18.68 -4.87
CA SER A 498 -5.37 -18.65 -6.33
C SER A 498 -4.40 -17.56 -6.72
N MET A 499 -3.28 -17.91 -7.33
CA MET A 499 -2.26 -16.94 -7.75
C MET A 499 -2.66 -16.32 -9.08
N GLY A 500 -2.91 -15.01 -9.05
CA GLY A 500 -3.22 -14.17 -10.20
C GLY A 500 -2.17 -13.09 -10.38
N GLY A 501 -0.92 -13.48 -10.67
CA GLY A 501 0.24 -12.58 -10.78
C GLY A 501 0.09 -11.51 -11.87
N GLY A 502 -0.75 -11.75 -12.88
CA GLY A 502 -1.00 -10.80 -13.97
C GLY A 502 0.19 -10.68 -14.91
N VAL A 503 0.28 -9.54 -15.59
CA VAL A 503 1.37 -9.22 -16.51
C VAL A 503 1.87 -7.79 -16.31
N ASP A 504 3.14 -7.55 -16.68
CA ASP A 504 3.74 -6.23 -16.68
C ASP A 504 3.34 -5.40 -17.94
N ASP A 505 3.94 -4.23 -18.10
CA ASP A 505 3.77 -3.36 -19.27
C ASP A 505 4.23 -4.00 -20.57
N ASN A 506 5.17 -4.94 -20.52
CA ASN A 506 5.66 -5.74 -21.64
C ASN A 506 4.83 -7.00 -21.89
N SER A 507 3.70 -7.17 -21.20
CA SER A 507 2.84 -8.37 -21.25
C SER A 507 3.56 -9.66 -20.82
N THR A 508 4.62 -9.53 -20.04
CA THR A 508 5.37 -10.64 -19.44
C THR A 508 4.73 -11.03 -18.11
N PHE A 509 4.77 -12.31 -17.73
CA PHE A 509 4.31 -12.74 -16.40
C PHE A 509 4.84 -11.85 -15.28
N ALA A 510 3.95 -11.42 -14.39
CA ALA A 510 4.26 -10.56 -13.26
C ALA A 510 3.95 -11.24 -11.92
N GLY A 511 4.32 -10.53 -10.85
CA GLY A 511 4.01 -10.87 -9.47
C GLY A 511 5.07 -11.70 -8.76
N ARG A 512 5.44 -11.25 -7.56
CA ARG A 512 6.37 -11.95 -6.66
C ARG A 512 5.64 -12.23 -5.35
N LEU A 513 5.31 -13.50 -5.09
CA LEU A 513 4.42 -13.88 -3.99
C LEU A 513 5.17 -14.68 -2.93
N ASP A 514 5.14 -14.19 -1.69
CA ASP A 514 5.67 -14.87 -0.51
C ASP A 514 4.50 -15.48 0.28
N ILE A 515 4.25 -16.76 0.08
CA ILE A 515 3.17 -17.50 0.73
C ILE A 515 3.80 -18.39 1.81
N ARG A 516 3.82 -17.91 3.05
CA ARG A 516 4.56 -18.57 4.14
C ARG A 516 3.73 -18.84 5.37
N ASN A 517 3.98 -19.97 6.03
CA ASN A 517 3.45 -20.24 7.38
C ASN A 517 1.91 -20.07 7.52
N ASN A 518 1.15 -20.30 6.45
CA ASN A 518 -0.30 -20.31 6.51
C ASN A 518 -0.82 -21.69 6.93
N VAL A 519 -1.98 -21.70 7.60
CA VAL A 519 -2.73 -22.93 7.90
C VAL A 519 -3.97 -22.97 7.02
N VAL A 520 -4.15 -24.09 6.30
CA VAL A 520 -5.31 -24.33 5.46
C VAL A 520 -6.01 -25.60 5.93
N TYR A 521 -7.30 -25.51 6.25
CA TYR A 521 -8.08 -26.63 6.79
C TYR A 521 -9.38 -26.90 6.01
N ASN A 522 -9.73 -28.18 5.87
CA ASN A 522 -10.99 -28.65 5.28
C ASN A 522 -11.31 -28.04 3.91
N PHE A 523 -10.36 -28.14 2.98
CA PHE A 523 -10.54 -27.72 1.58
C PHE A 523 -11.35 -28.75 0.78
N GLY A 524 -12.08 -28.29 -0.24
CA GLY A 524 -12.90 -29.13 -1.13
C GLY A 524 -12.14 -29.71 -2.32
N SER A 525 -12.73 -29.57 -3.51
CA SER A 525 -12.18 -30.15 -4.76
C SER A 525 -11.00 -29.38 -5.35
N ARG A 526 -10.69 -28.20 -4.80
CA ARG A 526 -9.57 -27.34 -5.18
C ARG A 526 -8.85 -26.84 -3.93
N VAL A 527 -7.57 -26.50 -4.05
CA VAL A 527 -6.75 -25.97 -2.94
C VAL A 527 -5.96 -24.74 -3.41
N THR A 528 -4.63 -24.71 -3.34
CA THR A 528 -3.81 -23.62 -3.87
C THR A 528 -3.36 -23.91 -5.31
N ASP A 529 -3.53 -22.93 -6.20
CA ASP A 529 -3.22 -23.05 -7.63
C ASP A 529 -2.99 -21.70 -8.33
N GLY A 530 -2.92 -21.72 -9.67
CA GLY A 530 -2.61 -20.55 -10.50
C GLY A 530 -1.10 -20.40 -10.70
N GLY A 531 -0.67 -19.18 -11.02
CA GLY A 531 0.74 -18.85 -11.15
C GLY A 531 1.07 -17.36 -11.13
N ALA A 532 2.33 -17.08 -10.84
CA ALA A 532 2.95 -15.75 -10.86
C ALA A 532 4.40 -15.89 -11.32
N LYS A 533 5.08 -14.78 -11.59
CA LYS A 533 6.45 -14.76 -12.07
C LYS A 533 7.40 -15.53 -11.12
N GLU A 534 7.37 -15.19 -9.84
CA GLU A 534 8.20 -15.82 -8.81
C GLU A 534 7.36 -16.08 -7.55
N VAL A 535 7.37 -17.31 -7.05
CA VAL A 535 6.57 -17.70 -5.87
C VAL A 535 7.44 -18.44 -4.87
N ASN A 536 7.53 -17.92 -3.65
CA ASN A 536 8.04 -18.65 -2.50
C ASN A 536 6.85 -19.26 -1.75
N PHE A 537 6.79 -20.59 -1.65
CA PHE A 537 5.74 -21.33 -0.97
C PHE A 537 6.36 -22.17 0.15
N VAL A 538 6.47 -21.58 1.34
CA VAL A 538 7.36 -22.08 2.39
C VAL A 538 6.65 -22.29 3.74
N GLY A 539 6.87 -23.43 4.37
CA GLY A 539 6.46 -23.62 5.77
C GLY A 539 4.95 -23.60 6.00
N ASN A 540 4.12 -23.83 4.99
CA ASN A 540 2.66 -23.86 5.14
C ASN A 540 2.18 -25.23 5.66
N LEU A 541 1.08 -25.25 6.42
CA LEU A 541 0.44 -26.49 6.87
C LEU A 541 -0.96 -26.63 6.26
N TYR A 542 -1.17 -27.68 5.47
CA TYR A 542 -2.45 -28.04 4.89
C TYR A 542 -3.02 -29.24 5.62
N LYS A 543 -4.12 -29.09 6.35
CA LYS A 543 -4.74 -30.16 7.13
C LYS A 543 -6.03 -30.61 6.43
N GLN A 544 -6.08 -31.88 6.04
CA GLN A 544 -7.31 -32.48 5.52
C GLN A 544 -8.40 -32.45 6.59
N GLY A 545 -9.60 -32.03 6.21
CA GLY A 545 -10.82 -32.13 7.02
C GLY A 545 -11.84 -33.08 6.41
N PRO A 546 -13.05 -33.19 7.00
CA PRO A 546 -14.09 -34.11 6.53
C PRO A 546 -14.54 -33.94 5.06
N ALA A 547 -14.31 -32.77 4.43
CA ALA A 547 -14.60 -32.52 3.02
C ALA A 547 -13.39 -32.74 2.08
N SER A 548 -12.20 -32.99 2.62
CA SER A 548 -10.94 -32.99 1.87
C SER A 548 -10.57 -34.36 1.33
N GLU A 549 -10.22 -34.40 0.04
CA GLU A 549 -9.68 -35.60 -0.61
C GLU A 549 -8.30 -35.39 -1.26
N LEU A 550 -7.91 -34.13 -1.52
CA LEU A 550 -6.65 -33.82 -2.19
C LEU A 550 -5.45 -34.12 -1.29
N THR A 551 -4.35 -34.56 -1.91
CA THR A 551 -3.10 -34.97 -1.24
C THR A 551 -1.90 -34.13 -1.69
N TYR A 552 -2.16 -32.88 -2.07
CA TYR A 552 -1.16 -31.88 -2.43
C TYR A 552 -1.55 -30.51 -1.89
N ALA A 553 -0.58 -29.62 -1.71
CA ALA A 553 -0.83 -28.26 -1.25
C ALA A 553 -0.92 -27.26 -2.41
N LEU A 554 0.02 -27.30 -3.36
CA LEU A 554 0.11 -26.40 -4.50
C LEU A 554 0.10 -27.15 -5.84
N LYS A 555 -0.80 -26.73 -6.73
CA LYS A 555 -0.80 -27.05 -8.16
C LYS A 555 -0.34 -25.83 -8.97
N ALA A 556 0.96 -25.75 -9.26
CA ALA A 556 1.52 -24.68 -10.09
C ALA A 556 1.01 -24.82 -11.53
N THR A 557 0.15 -23.90 -11.97
CA THR A 557 -0.62 -24.06 -13.21
C THR A 557 0.06 -23.31 -14.37
N TYR A 558 0.39 -24.04 -15.45
CA TYR A 558 0.97 -23.52 -16.69
C TYR A 558 -0.04 -23.69 -17.83
N GLU A 559 -0.95 -22.71 -17.93
CA GLU A 559 -2.09 -22.73 -18.85
C GLU A 559 -2.07 -21.63 -19.91
N ASP A 560 -1.17 -20.65 -19.76
CA ASP A 560 -1.04 -19.51 -20.66
C ASP A 560 0.36 -19.47 -21.31
N ASN A 561 0.43 -19.21 -22.62
CA ASN A 561 1.69 -19.09 -23.35
C ASN A 561 2.13 -17.61 -23.46
N LEU A 562 2.25 -16.94 -22.30
CA LEU A 562 2.67 -15.54 -22.21
C LEU A 562 4.21 -15.44 -22.13
N PRO A 563 4.81 -14.30 -22.56
CA PRO A 563 6.23 -14.03 -22.37
C PRO A 563 6.68 -14.13 -20.90
N GLY A 564 7.93 -14.51 -20.69
CA GLY A 564 8.54 -14.60 -19.36
C GLY A 564 8.50 -16.00 -18.75
N THR A 565 8.57 -16.05 -17.44
CA THR A 565 8.64 -17.30 -16.65
C THR A 565 7.64 -17.27 -15.50
N GLN A 566 7.19 -18.46 -15.10
CA GLN A 566 6.52 -18.69 -13.82
C GLN A 566 7.36 -19.70 -13.03
N GLN A 567 7.89 -19.31 -11.88
CA GLN A 567 8.90 -20.10 -11.16
C GLN A 567 8.59 -20.18 -9.67
N TYR A 568 8.95 -21.30 -9.05
CA TYR A 568 8.50 -21.66 -7.71
C TYR A 568 9.65 -22.14 -6.84
N HIS A 569 9.66 -21.70 -5.59
CA HIS A 569 10.47 -22.26 -4.52
C HIS A 569 9.49 -22.90 -3.51
N CYS A 570 9.59 -24.21 -3.31
CA CYS A 570 8.67 -24.96 -2.45
C CYS A 570 9.44 -25.73 -1.38
N ALA A 571 9.31 -25.33 -0.11
CA ALA A 571 10.12 -25.84 1.00
C ALA A 571 9.31 -25.95 2.31
N GLY A 572 9.60 -26.95 3.15
CA GLY A 572 9.11 -26.98 4.55
C GLY A 572 7.59 -27.12 4.75
N ASN A 573 6.82 -27.42 3.70
CA ASN A 573 5.37 -27.54 3.80
C ASN A 573 4.97 -28.91 4.35
N SER A 574 3.88 -28.95 5.12
CA SER A 574 3.35 -30.19 5.70
C SER A 574 1.88 -30.40 5.34
N MET A 575 1.51 -31.66 5.13
CA MET A 575 0.13 -32.12 5.14
C MET A 575 0.07 -33.37 6.01
N PRO A 576 -0.36 -33.26 7.29
CA PRO A 576 -0.36 -34.38 8.22
C PRO A 576 -1.02 -35.63 7.63
N ASN A 577 -0.35 -36.79 7.78
CA ASN A 577 -0.68 -38.10 7.19
C ASN A 577 -0.43 -38.25 5.67
N VAL A 578 0.12 -37.22 5.00
CA VAL A 578 0.42 -37.26 3.56
C VAL A 578 1.90 -36.99 3.28
N PHE A 579 2.42 -35.85 3.75
CA PHE A 579 3.85 -35.47 3.69
C PHE A 579 4.18 -34.53 4.86
N ASP A 580 5.45 -34.46 5.24
CA ASP A 580 5.96 -33.56 6.28
C ASP A 580 6.94 -32.53 5.71
N GLN A 581 7.33 -31.58 6.55
CA GLN A 581 8.23 -30.48 6.19
C GLN A 581 9.62 -30.92 5.67
N ASP A 582 10.08 -32.11 6.08
CA ASP A 582 11.40 -32.65 5.73
C ASP A 582 11.32 -33.61 4.53
N SER A 583 10.11 -33.91 4.06
CA SER A 583 9.86 -34.70 2.86
C SER A 583 10.34 -33.97 1.61
N VAL A 584 10.54 -34.73 0.53
CA VAL A 584 10.70 -34.14 -0.82
C VAL A 584 9.46 -33.32 -1.14
N GLN A 585 9.64 -32.04 -1.45
CA GLN A 585 8.54 -31.07 -1.56
C GLN A 585 7.93 -31.01 -2.97
N TYR A 586 8.70 -31.33 -4.01
CA TYR A 586 8.21 -31.39 -5.39
C TYR A 586 8.87 -32.55 -6.15
N PRO A 587 8.26 -33.07 -7.23
CA PRO A 587 8.81 -34.19 -7.99
C PRO A 587 10.17 -33.85 -8.60
N SER A 588 11.05 -34.84 -8.75
CA SER A 588 12.34 -34.64 -9.40
C SER A 588 12.20 -34.19 -10.85
N GLY A 589 13.27 -33.62 -11.42
CA GLY A 589 13.24 -33.05 -12.76
C GLY A 589 12.56 -31.68 -12.75
N ASP A 590 11.52 -31.50 -13.55
CA ASP A 590 10.79 -30.23 -13.68
C ASP A 590 9.53 -30.16 -12.82
N GLY A 591 9.28 -31.13 -11.95
CA GLY A 591 8.15 -31.14 -11.03
C GLY A 591 6.83 -31.66 -11.62
N THR A 592 6.83 -32.30 -12.80
CA THR A 592 5.61 -32.84 -13.47
C THR A 592 5.33 -34.33 -13.19
N GLY A 593 6.31 -35.08 -12.66
CA GLY A 593 6.26 -36.55 -12.59
C GLY A 593 5.33 -37.17 -11.52
N GLN A 594 4.78 -36.37 -10.62
CA GLN A 594 3.89 -36.83 -9.54
C GLN A 594 2.93 -35.71 -9.14
N THR A 595 1.63 -36.03 -9.08
CA THR A 595 0.54 -35.05 -8.83
C THR A 595 -0.26 -35.32 -7.55
N SER A 596 0.15 -36.30 -6.75
CA SER A 596 -0.51 -36.68 -5.50
C SER A 596 0.52 -37.10 -4.46
N LYS A 597 0.18 -36.95 -3.18
CA LYS A 597 1.08 -37.18 -2.04
C LYS A 597 2.40 -36.42 -2.15
N ILE A 598 2.30 -35.14 -2.49
CA ILE A 598 3.45 -34.25 -2.73
C ILE A 598 3.06 -32.82 -2.38
N ALA A 599 3.95 -31.98 -1.88
CA ALA A 599 3.58 -30.61 -1.50
C ALA A 599 3.23 -29.76 -2.72
N CYS A 600 4.12 -29.73 -3.71
CA CYS A 600 3.98 -28.91 -4.92
C CYS A 600 4.21 -29.75 -6.18
N PHE A 601 3.48 -29.46 -7.26
CA PHE A 601 3.78 -30.01 -8.58
C PHE A 601 3.42 -29.03 -9.69
N ALA A 602 4.03 -29.20 -10.87
CA ALA A 602 3.72 -28.44 -12.07
C ALA A 602 2.63 -29.14 -12.90
N ASP A 603 1.54 -28.42 -13.15
CA ASP A 603 0.43 -28.83 -14.02
C ASP A 603 0.55 -28.09 -15.35
N VAL A 604 1.08 -28.77 -16.36
CA VAL A 604 1.36 -28.19 -17.69
C VAL A 604 0.30 -28.63 -18.68
N SER A 605 -0.50 -27.69 -19.17
CA SER A 605 -1.58 -27.95 -20.13
C SER A 605 -1.38 -27.31 -21.50
N ILE A 606 -0.26 -26.60 -21.72
CA ILE A 606 0.06 -25.91 -22.98
C ILE A 606 1.04 -26.68 -23.87
N ASP A 607 0.94 -26.47 -25.18
CA ASP A 607 1.80 -27.06 -26.22
C ASP A 607 2.37 -25.97 -27.16
N PRO A 608 3.71 -25.86 -27.33
CA PRO A 608 4.73 -26.62 -26.63
C PRO A 608 4.79 -26.29 -25.14
N ALA A 609 5.16 -27.28 -24.32
CA ALA A 609 5.40 -27.07 -22.90
C ALA A 609 6.56 -26.08 -22.67
N PRO A 610 6.53 -25.26 -21.59
CA PRO A 610 7.64 -24.36 -21.26
C PRO A 610 8.95 -25.10 -21.01
N GLU A 611 10.03 -24.63 -21.64
CA GLU A 611 11.37 -25.21 -21.56
C GLU A 611 12.18 -24.73 -20.34
N TYR A 612 11.75 -23.66 -19.67
CA TYR A 612 12.45 -23.13 -18.50
C TYR A 612 12.23 -23.99 -17.24
N GLN A 613 13.17 -23.87 -16.29
CA GLN A 613 13.10 -24.55 -14.99
C GLN A 613 11.95 -24.00 -14.15
N LYS A 614 11.14 -24.92 -13.59
CA LYS A 614 9.90 -24.63 -12.87
C LYS A 614 10.10 -24.47 -11.36
N PHE A 615 10.94 -25.30 -10.75
CA PHE A 615 11.18 -25.31 -9.30
C PHE A 615 12.66 -25.07 -8.95
N PHE A 616 12.91 -24.30 -7.89
CA PHE A 616 14.23 -23.91 -7.39
C PHE A 616 14.42 -24.21 -5.89
N ASP A 617 15.65 -24.52 -5.51
CA ASP A 617 16.02 -24.87 -4.13
C ASP A 617 16.09 -23.66 -3.19
N GLU A 618 16.30 -22.45 -3.72
CA GLU A 618 16.45 -21.21 -2.94
C GLU A 618 15.30 -20.23 -3.20
N PRO A 619 14.91 -19.41 -2.20
CA PRO A 619 13.95 -18.33 -2.39
C PRO A 619 14.41 -17.29 -3.42
N PHE A 620 13.46 -16.69 -4.14
CA PHE A 620 13.76 -15.68 -5.17
C PHE A 620 14.04 -14.29 -4.60
N PHE A 621 13.51 -13.98 -3.41
CA PHE A 621 13.60 -12.68 -2.76
C PHE A 621 13.42 -12.80 -1.23
N PRO A 622 13.88 -11.83 -0.42
CA PRO A 622 13.75 -11.86 1.04
C PRO A 622 12.29 -11.84 1.52
N SER A 623 11.97 -12.57 2.59
CA SER A 623 10.59 -12.63 3.14
C SER A 623 10.22 -11.42 4.00
N TYR A 624 11.18 -10.89 4.78
CA TYR A 624 10.94 -9.93 5.87
C TYR A 624 9.91 -10.42 6.90
N ILE A 625 9.85 -11.74 7.12
CA ILE A 625 8.94 -12.42 8.04
C ILE A 625 9.78 -13.32 8.96
N GLU A 626 9.44 -13.38 10.24
CA GLU A 626 9.88 -14.43 11.16
C GLU A 626 9.33 -15.78 10.67
N GLU A 627 10.18 -16.54 9.98
CA GLU A 627 9.82 -17.85 9.43
C GLU A 627 9.80 -18.93 10.50
N HIS A 628 8.75 -19.76 10.45
CA HIS A 628 8.58 -20.91 11.32
C HIS A 628 8.58 -22.22 10.54
N THR A 629 8.80 -23.34 11.23
CA THR A 629 8.43 -24.63 10.66
C THR A 629 6.90 -24.70 10.48
N SER A 630 6.41 -25.54 9.56
CA SER A 630 4.95 -25.66 9.35
C SER A 630 4.20 -26.15 10.58
N THR A 631 4.84 -26.94 11.44
CA THR A 631 4.27 -27.40 12.72
C THR A 631 4.20 -26.29 13.77
N GLU A 632 5.21 -25.42 13.86
CA GLU A 632 5.20 -24.26 14.76
C GLU A 632 4.22 -23.18 14.26
N ALA A 633 4.21 -22.93 12.95
CA ALA A 633 3.24 -22.05 12.31
C ALA A 633 1.80 -22.45 12.65
N TYR A 634 1.49 -23.75 12.63
CA TYR A 634 0.16 -24.25 13.00
C TYR A 634 -0.26 -23.85 14.41
N LYS A 635 0.65 -23.95 15.39
CA LYS A 635 0.37 -23.56 16.78
C LYS A 635 0.13 -22.07 16.90
N ARG A 636 0.98 -21.26 16.28
CA ARG A 636 0.89 -19.79 16.33
C ARG A 636 -0.36 -19.27 15.61
N VAL A 637 -0.66 -19.77 14.41
CA VAL A 637 -1.84 -19.36 13.63
C VAL A 637 -3.15 -19.66 14.35
N LEU A 638 -3.30 -20.85 14.95
CA LEU A 638 -4.51 -21.17 15.72
C LEU A 638 -4.63 -20.37 17.03
N SER A 639 -3.53 -19.78 17.49
CA SER A 639 -3.50 -18.96 18.70
C SER A 639 -3.67 -17.47 18.41
N ASP A 640 -3.61 -17.06 17.15
CA ASP A 640 -3.35 -15.66 16.79
C ASP A 640 -3.69 -15.29 15.34
N SER A 641 -4.87 -15.71 14.86
CA SER A 641 -5.39 -15.32 13.54
C SER A 641 -6.82 -14.81 13.61
N GLY A 642 -7.16 -13.91 12.68
CA GLY A 642 -8.46 -13.25 12.64
C GLY A 642 -8.60 -12.11 13.64
N ALA A 643 -9.77 -11.48 13.66
CA ALA A 643 -10.10 -10.40 14.57
C ALA A 643 -10.20 -10.93 16.01
N SER A 644 -9.18 -10.61 16.80
CA SER A 644 -9.09 -11.01 18.21
C SER A 644 -9.45 -9.92 19.22
N GLN A 645 -9.54 -8.65 18.78
CA GLN A 645 -9.89 -7.50 19.60
C GLN A 645 -11.16 -6.83 19.07
N PRO A 646 -12.03 -6.31 19.95
CA PRO A 646 -11.95 -6.40 21.42
C PRO A 646 -12.14 -7.83 21.97
N VAL A 647 -12.76 -8.72 21.19
CA VAL A 647 -12.93 -10.14 21.55
C VAL A 647 -12.87 -11.02 20.30
N VAL A 648 -12.52 -12.30 20.42
CA VAL A 648 -12.76 -13.30 19.36
C VAL A 648 -14.24 -13.72 19.39
N ASP A 649 -14.90 -13.68 18.24
CA ASP A 649 -16.33 -14.03 18.14
C ASP A 649 -16.56 -15.56 18.17
N GLY A 650 -17.81 -15.98 18.35
CA GLY A 650 -18.20 -17.38 18.43
C GLY A 650 -17.95 -18.16 17.14
N HIS A 651 -18.09 -17.50 15.98
CA HIS A 651 -17.77 -18.08 14.68
C HIS A 651 -16.28 -18.44 14.60
N ASP A 652 -15.37 -17.48 14.78
CA ASP A 652 -13.93 -17.68 14.64
C ASP A 652 -13.41 -18.68 15.70
N LYS A 653 -13.95 -18.62 16.93
CA LYS A 653 -13.68 -19.64 17.98
C LYS A 653 -14.01 -21.04 17.51
N ARG A 654 -15.18 -21.24 16.88
CA ARG A 654 -15.58 -22.55 16.34
C ARG A 654 -14.61 -22.99 15.25
N ILE A 655 -14.25 -22.12 14.31
CA ILE A 655 -13.34 -22.44 13.21
C ILE A 655 -11.97 -22.92 13.73
N VAL A 656 -11.42 -22.24 14.74
CA VAL A 656 -10.17 -22.66 15.39
C VAL A 656 -10.32 -24.05 16.04
N GLN A 657 -11.42 -24.29 16.77
CA GLN A 657 -11.66 -25.59 17.41
C GLN A 657 -11.88 -26.72 16.41
N GLU A 658 -12.59 -26.47 15.32
CA GLU A 658 -12.79 -27.42 14.23
C GLU A 658 -11.48 -27.76 13.53
N THR A 659 -10.67 -26.74 13.26
CA THR A 659 -9.32 -26.92 12.71
C THR A 659 -8.46 -27.75 13.65
N LEU A 660 -8.46 -27.46 14.94
CA LEU A 660 -7.70 -28.20 15.95
C LEU A 660 -8.13 -29.68 16.00
N ASN A 661 -9.44 -29.93 16.12
CA ASN A 661 -10.00 -31.26 16.30
C ASN A 661 -10.09 -32.08 15.00
N GLY A 662 -9.95 -31.45 13.84
CA GLY A 662 -10.15 -32.11 12.55
C GLY A 662 -11.61 -32.46 12.27
N THR A 663 -12.54 -31.64 12.75
CA THR A 663 -13.99 -31.84 12.64
C THR A 663 -14.69 -30.74 11.85
N ALA A 664 -15.94 -30.96 11.46
CA ALA A 664 -16.85 -29.91 10.98
C ALA A 664 -18.21 -30.09 11.67
N THR A 665 -18.74 -29.03 12.27
CA THR A 665 -20.01 -29.04 13.03
C THR A 665 -21.21 -28.97 12.10
N TYR A 666 -21.11 -28.18 11.03
CA TYR A 666 -22.20 -27.90 10.09
C TYR A 666 -21.88 -28.46 8.70
N SER A 667 -22.89 -28.53 7.84
CA SER A 667 -22.76 -28.95 6.44
C SER A 667 -23.58 -28.03 5.54
N GLY A 668 -23.17 -27.87 4.28
CA GLY A 668 -23.94 -27.10 3.31
C GLY A 668 -25.35 -27.65 3.12
N SER A 669 -26.37 -26.79 3.20
CA SER A 669 -27.78 -27.21 3.09
C SER A 669 -28.19 -27.74 1.72
N LYS A 670 -27.44 -27.41 0.66
CA LYS A 670 -27.69 -27.88 -0.71
C LYS A 670 -26.74 -29.02 -1.10
N THR A 671 -25.48 -28.91 -0.72
CA THR A 671 -24.42 -29.86 -1.12
C THR A 671 -24.25 -31.02 -0.16
N GLY A 672 -24.60 -30.85 1.12
CA GLY A 672 -24.34 -31.81 2.19
C GLY A 672 -22.85 -31.95 2.56
N LYS A 673 -21.96 -31.13 1.98
CA LYS A 673 -20.52 -31.19 2.25
C LYS A 673 -20.22 -30.67 3.67
N PRO A 674 -19.51 -31.42 4.52
CA PRO A 674 -19.21 -30.96 5.88
C PRO A 674 -18.27 -29.74 5.89
N GLY A 675 -18.66 -28.71 6.61
CA GLY A 675 -17.97 -27.43 6.74
C GLY A 675 -18.13 -26.50 5.54
N LEU A 676 -18.37 -27.01 4.34
CA LEU A 676 -18.53 -26.19 3.14
C LEU A 676 -19.99 -25.74 3.02
N ILE A 677 -20.32 -24.65 3.69
CA ILE A 677 -21.69 -24.13 3.79
C ILE A 677 -22.17 -23.52 2.48
N ASP A 678 -23.48 -23.57 2.20
CA ASP A 678 -24.10 -23.02 0.99
C ASP A 678 -24.80 -21.69 1.25
N ASN A 679 -25.08 -21.39 2.52
CA ASN A 679 -25.67 -20.15 2.99
C ASN A 679 -25.27 -19.92 4.46
N GLU A 680 -25.16 -18.66 4.88
CA GLU A 680 -24.89 -18.28 6.27
C GLU A 680 -25.93 -18.87 7.26
N ALA A 681 -27.17 -19.13 6.82
CA ALA A 681 -28.19 -19.78 7.65
C ALA A 681 -27.85 -21.24 8.02
N ASP A 682 -26.94 -21.90 7.28
CA ASP A 682 -26.49 -23.27 7.59
C ASP A 682 -25.80 -23.34 8.96
N VAL A 683 -25.27 -22.20 9.43
CA VAL A 683 -24.59 -22.04 10.72
C VAL A 683 -25.38 -21.19 11.71
N GLY A 684 -26.62 -20.82 11.37
CA GLY A 684 -27.48 -19.96 12.19
C GLY A 684 -27.39 -18.47 11.88
N GLY A 685 -26.64 -18.07 10.85
CA GLY A 685 -26.42 -16.66 10.48
C GLY A 685 -25.39 -15.97 11.37
N LEU A 686 -25.29 -14.64 11.25
CA LEU A 686 -24.43 -13.84 12.13
C LEU A 686 -24.93 -13.96 13.57
N GLU A 687 -24.01 -14.26 14.50
CA GLU A 687 -24.32 -14.22 15.92
C GLU A 687 -24.72 -12.80 16.36
N GLU A 688 -25.28 -12.67 17.56
CA GLU A 688 -25.63 -11.34 18.06
C GLU A 688 -24.39 -10.48 18.33
N PHE A 689 -24.36 -9.30 17.71
CA PHE A 689 -23.46 -8.17 17.97
C PHE A 689 -24.29 -7.00 18.52
N PRO A 690 -24.53 -6.93 19.84
CA PRO A 690 -25.28 -5.84 20.44
C PRO A 690 -24.65 -4.47 20.13
N THR A 691 -25.49 -3.46 19.94
CA THR A 691 -25.01 -2.08 19.85
C THR A 691 -24.48 -1.62 21.19
N THR A 692 -23.20 -1.27 21.24
CA THR A 692 -22.54 -0.72 22.43
C THR A 692 -21.90 0.60 22.06
N THR A 693 -22.05 1.63 22.89
CA THR A 693 -21.46 2.96 22.67
C THR A 693 -20.52 3.31 23.81
N ARG A 694 -19.37 3.91 23.51
CA ARG A 694 -18.45 4.46 24.52
C ARG A 694 -19.14 5.61 25.28
N PRO A 695 -18.98 5.70 26.61
CA PRO A 695 -19.42 6.87 27.35
C PRO A 695 -18.54 8.07 26.99
N THR A 696 -19.07 9.28 27.09
CA THR A 696 -18.31 10.53 26.83
C THR A 696 -17.15 10.75 27.80
N SER A 697 -17.08 10.00 28.91
CA SER A 697 -15.96 10.01 29.85
C SER A 697 -14.82 9.08 29.45
N TRP A 698 -14.97 8.32 28.36
CA TRP A 698 -13.90 7.47 27.84
C TRP A 698 -12.80 8.31 27.17
N ASP A 699 -13.21 9.30 26.39
CA ASP A 699 -12.41 10.24 25.62
C ASP A 699 -13.11 11.61 25.76
N ALA A 700 -12.81 12.32 26.86
CA ALA A 700 -13.50 13.55 27.22
C ALA A 700 -12.97 14.76 26.45
N ASN A 701 -11.75 14.66 25.91
CA ASN A 701 -11.10 15.71 25.13
C ASN A 701 -11.39 15.59 23.61
N ASP A 702 -12.00 14.48 23.18
CA ASP A 702 -12.44 14.15 21.82
C ASP A 702 -11.29 14.05 20.80
N ASP A 703 -10.13 13.54 21.22
CA ASP A 703 -8.96 13.31 20.36
C ASP A 703 -8.88 11.87 19.81
N GLY A 704 -9.82 11.00 20.21
CA GLY A 704 -9.91 9.58 19.84
C GLY A 704 -9.01 8.65 20.64
N ILE A 705 -8.33 9.17 21.65
CA ILE A 705 -7.55 8.43 22.64
C ILE A 705 -8.38 8.34 23.92
N ALA A 706 -8.30 7.21 24.63
CA ALA A 706 -8.95 7.12 25.92
C ALA A 706 -8.19 7.97 26.96
N ASP A 707 -8.90 8.69 27.84
CA ASP A 707 -8.33 9.62 28.83
C ASP A 707 -7.25 8.95 29.74
N TRP A 708 -7.34 7.63 29.95
CA TRP A 708 -6.35 6.87 30.75
C TRP A 708 -5.01 6.67 30.03
N TRP A 709 -4.94 6.90 28.72
CA TRP A 709 -3.72 6.88 27.90
C TRP A 709 -3.09 8.28 27.75
N ASP A 710 -3.80 9.34 28.14
CA ASP A 710 -3.31 10.72 28.02
C ASP A 710 -1.92 10.90 28.65
N GLY A 711 -1.04 11.57 27.89
CA GLY A 711 0.36 11.81 28.29
C GLY A 711 1.34 10.72 27.87
N SER A 712 0.89 9.61 27.27
CA SER A 712 1.76 8.65 26.58
C SER A 712 2.27 9.22 25.26
N THR A 713 3.55 8.96 24.93
CA THR A 713 4.14 9.38 23.65
C THR A 713 3.83 8.42 22.51
N GLY A 714 3.36 7.20 22.83
CA GLY A 714 3.14 6.10 21.88
C GLY A 714 4.37 5.24 21.59
N GLY A 715 5.55 5.64 22.08
CA GLY A 715 6.82 4.95 21.86
C GLY A 715 7.60 5.51 20.67
N ASP A 716 8.82 4.99 20.46
CA ASP A 716 9.73 5.51 19.44
C ASP A 716 9.16 5.33 18.02
N GLY A 717 9.06 6.42 17.28
CA GLY A 717 8.56 6.43 15.90
C GLY A 717 7.03 6.34 15.74
N TYR A 718 6.25 6.47 16.83
CA TYR A 718 4.79 6.47 16.79
C TYR A 718 4.21 7.73 17.44
N THR A 719 3.04 8.16 16.97
CA THR A 719 2.24 9.17 17.67
C THR A 719 1.52 8.58 18.89
N ALA A 720 1.01 9.44 19.78
CA ALA A 720 0.24 9.01 20.96
C ALA A 720 -0.97 8.12 20.58
N ILE A 721 -1.73 8.49 19.54
CA ILE A 721 -2.87 7.72 19.03
C ILE A 721 -2.42 6.38 18.44
N GLU A 722 -1.29 6.32 17.73
CA GLU A 722 -0.75 5.05 17.24
C GLU A 722 -0.35 4.13 18.39
N GLY A 723 0.27 4.66 19.43
CA GLY A 723 0.54 3.92 20.65
C GLY A 723 -0.72 3.33 21.30
N TYR A 724 -1.77 4.15 21.39
CA TYR A 724 -3.07 3.73 21.94
C TYR A 724 -3.68 2.59 21.11
N ILE A 725 -3.80 2.75 19.78
CA ILE A 725 -4.38 1.71 18.93
C ILE A 725 -3.52 0.45 18.84
N ASN A 726 -2.19 0.56 19.05
CA ASN A 726 -1.29 -0.58 19.16
C ASN A 726 -1.52 -1.34 20.47
N PHE A 727 -1.65 -0.63 21.61
CA PHE A 727 -2.03 -1.25 22.88
C PHE A 727 -3.37 -1.96 22.79
N MET A 728 -4.38 -1.32 22.17
CA MET A 728 -5.72 -1.89 22.01
C MET A 728 -5.75 -3.09 21.07
N ALA A 729 -4.75 -3.26 20.18
CA ALA A 729 -4.68 -4.37 19.23
C ALA A 729 -4.06 -5.64 19.85
N ASP A 730 -3.25 -5.47 20.88
CA ASP A 730 -2.63 -6.59 21.59
C ASP A 730 -3.55 -7.11 22.71
N PRO A 731 -3.36 -8.36 23.19
CA PRO A 731 -4.00 -8.83 24.39
C PRO A 731 -3.85 -7.84 25.55
N HIS A 732 -4.96 -7.43 26.17
CA HIS A 732 -4.92 -6.47 27.28
C HIS A 732 -6.04 -6.69 28.29
N VAL A 733 -5.88 -6.09 29.46
CA VAL A 733 -6.88 -6.04 30.54
C VAL A 733 -6.96 -4.64 31.13
N PHE A 734 -8.13 -4.33 31.72
CA PHE A 734 -8.37 -3.11 32.47
C PHE A 734 -8.52 -3.45 33.96
N VAL A 735 -7.93 -2.62 34.83
CA VAL A 735 -7.97 -2.82 36.28
C VAL A 735 -7.97 -1.48 37.02
N VAL A 736 -8.70 -1.42 38.13
CA VAL A 736 -8.72 -0.23 39.01
C VAL A 736 -7.44 -0.22 39.87
N PRO A 737 -6.85 0.95 40.19
CA PRO A 737 -5.73 1.03 41.13
C PRO A 737 -5.98 0.25 42.43
N GLY A 738 -4.99 -0.54 42.86
CA GLY A 738 -5.06 -1.38 44.05
C GLY A 738 -5.93 -2.64 43.92
N ALA A 739 -6.56 -2.88 42.78
CA ALA A 739 -7.37 -4.08 42.52
C ALA A 739 -6.57 -5.17 41.77
N SER A 740 -7.19 -6.35 41.61
CA SER A 740 -6.63 -7.44 40.81
C SER A 740 -7.58 -7.82 39.67
N VAL A 741 -7.00 -8.22 38.54
CA VAL A 741 -7.71 -8.73 37.37
C VAL A 741 -7.14 -10.08 36.96
N LYS A 742 -8.00 -10.94 36.41
CA LYS A 742 -7.61 -12.26 35.89
C LYS A 742 -7.58 -12.24 34.37
N TYR A 743 -6.62 -12.94 33.81
CA TYR A 743 -6.49 -13.15 32.37
C TYR A 743 -6.38 -14.65 32.06
N ASP A 744 -7.11 -15.11 31.05
CA ASP A 744 -7.09 -16.50 30.59
C ASP A 744 -5.92 -16.73 29.63
N LEU A 745 -4.87 -17.38 30.12
CA LEU A 745 -3.66 -17.67 29.36
C LEU A 745 -3.90 -18.72 28.27
N ALA A 746 -4.92 -19.58 28.43
CA ALA A 746 -5.24 -20.58 27.39
C ALA A 746 -5.68 -19.92 26.08
N ALA A 747 -6.28 -18.72 26.14
CA ALA A 747 -6.66 -17.95 24.97
C ALA A 747 -5.45 -17.55 24.10
N LEU A 748 -4.25 -17.48 24.68
CA LEU A 748 -3.02 -17.12 23.97
C LEU A 748 -2.34 -18.31 23.28
N ALA A 749 -2.81 -19.53 23.55
CA ALA A 749 -2.14 -20.78 23.20
C ALA A 749 -3.08 -21.79 22.53
N GLY A 750 -4.10 -21.32 21.80
CA GLY A 750 -5.16 -22.15 21.22
C GLY A 750 -4.67 -23.31 20.34
N GLY A 751 -3.48 -23.19 19.73
CA GLY A 751 -2.87 -24.24 18.93
C GLY A 751 -1.83 -25.12 19.63
N PHE A 752 -1.40 -24.79 20.86
CA PHE A 752 -0.30 -25.48 21.54
C PHE A 752 -0.76 -26.79 22.21
N SER A 753 0.13 -27.79 22.27
CA SER A 753 -0.19 -29.10 22.86
C SER A 753 0.12 -29.14 24.37
N LYS A 754 -0.94 -29.21 25.20
CA LYS A 754 -0.82 -29.18 26.68
C LYS A 754 0.06 -28.00 27.18
N PRO A 755 -0.32 -26.75 26.87
CA PRO A 755 0.52 -25.60 27.15
C PRO A 755 0.76 -25.41 28.66
N ALA A 756 1.96 -24.99 28.99
CA ALA A 756 2.38 -24.50 30.30
C ALA A 756 2.79 -23.03 30.18
N PHE A 757 2.56 -22.27 31.25
CA PHE A 757 2.70 -20.82 31.24
C PHE A 757 3.59 -20.33 32.37
N GLU A 758 4.50 -19.42 32.01
CA GLU A 758 5.27 -18.62 32.95
C GLU A 758 4.98 -17.14 32.69
N VAL A 759 4.93 -16.34 33.76
CA VAL A 759 4.66 -14.91 33.68
C VAL A 759 5.76 -14.10 34.35
N SER A 760 6.08 -12.94 33.78
CA SER A 760 7.07 -12.02 34.31
C SER A 760 6.72 -10.57 33.97
N GLY A 761 7.37 -9.61 34.63
CA GLY A 761 7.08 -8.18 34.44
C GLY A 761 6.05 -7.63 35.42
N GLY A 762 5.33 -6.58 35.00
CA GLY A 762 4.43 -5.80 35.85
C GLY A 762 5.18 -4.75 36.68
N GLU A 763 5.55 -3.63 36.07
CA GLU A 763 6.30 -2.55 36.75
C GLU A 763 5.44 -1.72 37.72
N LEU A 764 4.14 -1.57 37.41
CA LEU A 764 3.18 -0.81 38.20
C LEU A 764 2.35 -1.70 39.14
N GLY A 765 2.63 -3.00 39.16
CA GLY A 765 1.91 -3.99 39.94
C GLY A 765 2.71 -5.26 40.16
N SER A 766 2.03 -6.40 40.16
CA SER A 766 2.67 -7.71 40.20
C SER A 766 1.79 -8.75 39.51
N VAL A 767 2.41 -9.71 38.82
CA VAL A 767 1.72 -10.80 38.14
C VAL A 767 2.12 -12.15 38.73
N SER A 768 1.15 -13.05 38.83
CA SER A 768 1.38 -14.46 39.16
C SER A 768 0.50 -15.35 38.28
N ALA A 769 0.97 -16.54 37.94
CA ALA A 769 0.20 -17.51 37.17
C ALA A 769 -0.07 -18.76 38.02
N ALA A 770 -1.29 -19.28 37.91
CA ALA A 770 -1.69 -20.58 38.42
C ALA A 770 -2.47 -21.31 37.33
N ASP A 771 -1.96 -22.47 36.91
CA ASP A 771 -2.47 -23.23 35.77
C ASP A 771 -2.60 -22.36 34.50
N THR A 772 -3.82 -22.10 34.04
CA THR A 772 -4.12 -21.31 32.83
C THR A 772 -4.53 -19.88 33.14
N VAL A 773 -4.39 -19.41 34.39
CA VAL A 773 -4.88 -18.09 34.80
C VAL A 773 -3.73 -17.24 35.33
N ALA A 774 -3.49 -16.11 34.68
CA ALA A 774 -2.69 -15.03 35.25
C ALA A 774 -3.57 -14.15 36.14
N THR A 775 -3.07 -13.80 37.32
CA THR A 775 -3.65 -12.77 38.18
C THR A 775 -2.67 -11.61 38.27
N TYR A 776 -3.05 -10.48 37.69
CA TYR A 776 -2.33 -9.23 37.82
C TYR A 776 -2.95 -8.43 38.97
N THR A 777 -2.12 -7.92 39.88
CA THR A 777 -2.52 -7.05 40.99
C THR A 777 -1.88 -5.69 40.81
N ALA A 778 -2.70 -4.68 40.54
CA ALA A 778 -2.26 -3.30 40.35
C ALA A 778 -1.81 -2.68 41.68
N GLY A 779 -0.77 -1.84 41.62
CA GLY A 779 -0.47 -0.91 42.70
C GLY A 779 -1.46 0.26 42.74
N ASP A 780 -1.22 1.22 43.63
CA ASP A 780 -2.08 2.39 43.82
C ASP A 780 -1.95 3.45 42.70
N LYS A 781 -1.03 3.26 41.75
CA LYS A 781 -0.75 4.22 40.68
C LYS A 781 -1.51 3.84 39.41
N ALA A 782 -2.24 4.79 38.86
CA ALA A 782 -2.76 4.70 37.49
C ALA A 782 -1.62 4.75 36.45
N GLY A 783 -1.87 4.19 35.28
CA GLY A 783 -0.92 4.16 34.17
C GLY A 783 -1.07 2.92 33.30
N VAL A 784 -0.15 2.77 32.35
CA VAL A 784 -0.07 1.61 31.46
C VAL A 784 1.11 0.75 31.89
N ASP A 785 0.87 -0.55 32.02
CA ASP A 785 1.86 -1.56 32.35
C ASP A 785 1.78 -2.73 31.36
N ARG A 786 2.76 -3.62 31.40
CA ARG A 786 2.78 -4.86 30.60
C ARG A 786 3.37 -5.99 31.43
N PHE A 787 2.88 -7.20 31.19
CA PHE A 787 3.55 -8.42 31.63
C PHE A 787 3.74 -9.37 30.46
N ASN A 788 4.82 -10.15 30.50
CA ASN A 788 5.11 -11.16 29.50
C ASN A 788 4.59 -12.52 29.94
N VAL A 789 4.17 -13.31 28.96
CA VAL A 789 3.72 -14.69 29.07
C VAL A 789 4.62 -15.54 28.20
N THR A 790 5.39 -16.43 28.82
CA THR A 790 6.12 -17.48 28.11
C THR A 790 5.23 -18.71 28.04
N ILE A 791 4.84 -19.10 26.82
CA ILE A 791 4.10 -20.31 26.51
C ILE A 791 5.12 -21.38 26.14
N SER A 792 4.99 -22.56 26.75
CA SER A 792 5.74 -23.76 26.38
C SER A 792 4.79 -24.95 26.25
N ASP A 793 5.16 -25.98 25.50
CA ASP A 793 4.29 -27.13 25.29
C ASP A 793 5.04 -28.47 25.33
N ASP A 794 4.30 -29.58 25.35
CA ASP A 794 4.89 -30.92 25.53
C ASP A 794 5.62 -31.46 24.28
N GLU A 795 5.62 -30.69 23.20
CA GLU A 795 6.35 -30.95 21.95
C GLU A 795 7.63 -30.11 21.82
N GLY A 796 7.90 -29.23 22.80
CA GLY A 796 9.13 -28.42 22.88
C GLY A 796 9.04 -27.05 22.20
N SER A 797 7.85 -26.61 21.79
CA SER A 797 7.65 -25.26 21.26
C SER A 797 7.68 -24.23 22.39
N THR A 798 8.17 -23.03 22.10
CA THR A 798 8.13 -21.89 23.02
C THR A 798 7.75 -20.61 22.30
N TRP A 799 6.90 -19.79 22.92
CA TRP A 799 6.52 -18.49 22.39
C TRP A 799 6.30 -17.48 23.52
N GLU A 800 6.94 -16.32 23.42
CA GLU A 800 6.71 -15.21 24.34
C GLU A 800 5.67 -14.24 23.76
N ARG A 801 4.69 -13.85 24.58
CA ARG A 801 3.68 -12.85 24.25
C ARG A 801 3.60 -11.80 25.34
N SER A 802 3.22 -10.58 24.98
CA SER A 802 2.97 -9.52 25.96
C SER A 802 1.47 -9.32 26.17
N VAL A 803 1.08 -9.01 27.40
CA VAL A 803 -0.29 -8.62 27.77
C VAL A 803 -0.23 -7.21 28.37
N GLY A 804 -0.98 -6.29 27.75
CA GLY A 804 -1.16 -4.93 28.23
C GLY A 804 -2.05 -4.86 29.47
N VAL A 805 -1.76 -3.92 30.36
CA VAL A 805 -2.60 -3.61 31.51
C VAL A 805 -2.80 -2.11 31.58
N ALA A 806 -4.04 -1.63 31.45
CA ALA A 806 -4.34 -0.24 31.76
C ALA A 806 -4.97 -0.14 33.16
N ILE A 807 -4.34 0.69 33.99
CA ILE A 807 -4.69 0.90 35.39
C ILE A 807 -5.33 2.27 35.52
N PHE A 808 -6.64 2.35 35.76
CA PHE A 808 -7.35 3.62 35.88
C PHE A 808 -8.67 3.50 36.65
N GLU A 809 -9.14 4.63 37.18
CA GLU A 809 -10.42 4.70 37.88
C GLU A 809 -11.59 4.45 36.90
N GLY A 810 -12.54 3.60 37.30
CA GLY A 810 -13.68 3.22 36.45
C GLY A 810 -13.39 2.11 35.45
N ALA A 811 -12.20 1.49 35.47
CA ALA A 811 -11.86 0.33 34.65
C ALA A 811 -12.84 -0.86 34.84
N ASP A 812 -13.49 -0.97 35.99
CA ASP A 812 -14.52 -1.96 36.31
C ASP A 812 -15.86 -1.74 35.58
N SER A 813 -16.05 -0.58 34.97
CA SER A 813 -17.23 -0.22 34.18
C SER A 813 -17.06 -0.40 32.67
N VAL A 814 -15.88 -0.83 32.23
CA VAL A 814 -15.55 -1.03 30.81
C VAL A 814 -15.95 -2.45 30.42
N GLU A 815 -16.93 -2.55 29.52
CA GLU A 815 -17.40 -3.82 28.93
C GLU A 815 -16.62 -4.23 27.68
#